data_AF-A0A182V723-F1
#
_entry.id   AF-A0A182V723-F1
#
_cell.length_a   1.000
_cell.length_b   1.000
_cell.length_c   1.000
_cell.angle_alpha   90.00
_cell.angle_beta   90.00
_cell.angle_gamma   90.00
#
_symmetry.space_group_name_H-M   'P 1'
#
loop_
_entity.id
_entity.type
_entity.pdbx_description
1 polymer ?
#
loop_
_entity_poly.entity_id
_entity_poly.type
_entity_poly.pdbx_seq_one_letter_code
_entity_poly.pdbx_strand_id
1 'polypeptide(L)'
;MAVPSSFGRLRSPTLVALVFVVICALSCDVIDAKECYTCDGESCVRVSTAGITVTCPNTNDLCYTQFDQATLLPIKRGCLTQTEATTCTGDNCVACNIGDLCNEISSPKHQCVVCSSLVEANCLANPTALTAVQCPAPSNVDLTAAQCYSRVIGTVTERGCITTQTDVDRCTGLDCATCIGTGCNKDEFPADRIQCVQCDNADSCNSDATTAAYCDDVGDVCVTMRRANGNVMKSCKNAMVAADASYCLANPSLCSYCGKKLCNGAPFSASPATTSCYQCEGNGCLKTSAHLASCQLTDDGCFSMFDGSESTFCASNSNLCQFCSTDNCNAAEVNFNYVECLSCDSSTDARCATNPAALTTFERCTNCATALVTSGGKTTTRRGCLASFPADVSSQCTATAGNTCQRCSTNRCNVANFPADRLQCYRCVSPPCISHQDVRLEYCPEYRAGDSCLLESDSIGQLLRLDCRSSLTEAELSACTGRCQTCSTSGCNDPQTLGTSGSCVQCRSSLNSLCRAQALQIAPEPCNNPANAQCYSRLVDGVTERGCMSDLAATAQSACARGENCLVCNSRTSNCNTAQYPVAPLGCFQCDSRTDGDGCRAAQTGTAAECPTYDTANKCYTIVQSNGDTVRKCSTLAREVECGTASGCEVCLFSGCNRKVNSAIGNLEPPVRTTTPGPTSDATAVFGSYTARIVTLLGLWFVQHTV
;
A
#
# COMPACT_ATOMS: atom_id res chain seq x y z
N MET A 1 -66.71 -12.67 -32.10
CA MET A 1 -67.76 -11.91 -32.83
C MET A 1 -67.10 -11.11 -33.94
N ALA A 2 -67.85 -10.70 -34.98
CA ALA A 2 -67.50 -9.71 -36.01
C ALA A 2 -66.21 -9.93 -36.86
N VAL A 3 -66.44 -10.40 -38.09
CA VAL A 3 -65.61 -10.33 -39.32
C VAL A 3 -66.33 -9.29 -40.24
N PRO A 4 -65.71 -8.46 -41.14
CA PRO A 4 -64.78 -8.76 -42.25
C PRO A 4 -63.58 -7.76 -42.34
N SER A 5 -62.92 -7.33 -43.44
CA SER A 5 -63.10 -7.39 -44.92
C SER A 5 -61.81 -6.91 -45.64
N SER A 6 -61.53 -7.09 -46.95
CA SER A 6 -61.89 -8.14 -47.96
C SER A 6 -61.30 -7.82 -49.37
N PHE A 7 -60.41 -8.66 -49.92
CA PHE A 7 -59.90 -8.66 -51.34
C PHE A 7 -59.09 -7.40 -51.81
N GLY A 8 -58.14 -7.47 -52.76
CA GLY A 8 -57.46 -8.60 -53.42
C GLY A 8 -56.70 -8.24 -54.74
N ARG A 9 -55.76 -9.10 -55.18
CA ARG A 9 -55.08 -9.20 -56.51
C ARG A 9 -54.29 -8.01 -57.10
N LEU A 10 -53.03 -8.25 -57.49
CA LEU A 10 -52.61 -8.50 -58.89
C LEU A 10 -51.09 -8.77 -59.10
N ARG A 11 -50.78 -9.74 -59.98
CA ARG A 11 -49.57 -9.93 -60.84
C ARG A 11 -48.17 -10.21 -60.25
N SER A 12 -47.76 -11.47 -60.41
CA SER A 12 -46.40 -11.97 -60.75
C SER A 12 -45.81 -11.31 -62.02
N PRO A 13 -44.50 -11.46 -62.39
CA PRO A 13 -43.64 -12.66 -62.22
C PRO A 13 -42.20 -12.33 -61.69
N THR A 14 -41.14 -13.17 -61.68
CA THR A 14 -40.80 -14.49 -62.28
C THR A 14 -39.62 -15.13 -61.51
N LEU A 15 -39.44 -16.46 -61.57
CA LEU A 15 -38.21 -17.22 -61.18
C LEU A 15 -37.78 -17.12 -59.69
N VAL A 16 -37.03 -18.03 -59.07
CA VAL A 16 -36.48 -19.36 -59.46
C VAL A 16 -36.93 -20.40 -58.42
N ALA A 17 -37.26 -21.63 -58.85
CA ALA A 17 -37.52 -22.77 -57.95
C ALA A 17 -36.49 -23.88 -58.18
N LEU A 18 -35.33 -23.79 -57.51
CA LEU A 18 -34.28 -24.81 -57.47
C LEU A 18 -33.30 -24.53 -56.32
N VAL A 19 -32.70 -25.58 -55.74
CA VAL A 19 -31.65 -25.53 -54.69
C VAL A 19 -32.05 -24.89 -53.34
N PHE A 20 -33.25 -25.21 -52.81
CA PHE A 20 -33.63 -24.89 -51.42
C PHE A 20 -33.50 -26.09 -50.43
N VAL A 21 -32.80 -27.15 -50.84
CA VAL A 21 -32.80 -28.47 -50.14
C VAL A 21 -31.38 -29.04 -49.89
N VAL A 22 -30.32 -28.40 -50.38
CA VAL A 22 -28.95 -29.00 -50.41
C VAL A 22 -27.89 -28.18 -49.67
N ILE A 23 -28.23 -27.01 -49.08
CA ILE A 23 -27.32 -26.24 -48.21
C ILE A 23 -27.99 -25.94 -46.85
N CYS A 24 -28.63 -26.95 -46.26
CA CYS A 24 -28.88 -27.04 -44.80
C CYS A 24 -27.83 -27.92 -44.11
N ALA A 25 -26.64 -28.03 -44.70
CA ALA A 25 -25.52 -28.87 -44.26
C ALA A 25 -24.19 -28.08 -44.21
N LEU A 26 -24.28 -26.79 -43.89
CA LEU A 26 -23.19 -25.95 -43.43
C LEU A 26 -23.74 -24.95 -42.41
N SER A 27 -24.21 -25.48 -41.28
CA SER A 27 -24.25 -24.72 -40.05
C SER A 27 -22.81 -24.41 -39.66
N CYS A 28 -22.31 -23.24 -40.06
CA CYS A 28 -21.33 -22.57 -39.23
C CYS A 28 -22.07 -22.20 -37.96
N ASP A 29 -21.91 -23.02 -36.92
CA ASP A 29 -22.39 -22.69 -35.59
C ASP A 29 -21.86 -21.30 -35.23
N VAL A 30 -22.73 -20.45 -34.67
CA VAL A 30 -22.30 -19.16 -34.11
C VAL A 30 -21.67 -19.51 -32.76
N ILE A 31 -20.41 -19.93 -32.82
CA ILE A 31 -19.67 -20.38 -31.64
C ILE A 31 -19.32 -19.13 -30.82
N ASP A 32 -20.09 -18.88 -29.76
CA ASP A 32 -19.88 -17.73 -28.87
C ASP A 32 -18.45 -17.76 -28.30
N ALA A 33 -17.66 -16.75 -28.69
CA ALA A 33 -16.28 -16.61 -28.25
C ALA A 33 -16.26 -15.94 -26.88
N LYS A 34 -15.77 -16.68 -25.89
CA LYS A 34 -15.79 -16.32 -24.47
C LYS A 34 -15.14 -14.97 -24.20
N GLU A 35 -15.75 -14.13 -23.39
CA GLU A 35 -15.17 -12.86 -22.93
C GLU A 35 -14.57 -13.01 -21.52
N CYS A 36 -13.45 -12.33 -21.23
CA CYS A 36 -12.77 -12.35 -19.93
C CYS A 36 -12.26 -10.95 -19.57
N TYR A 37 -12.13 -10.61 -18.28
CA TYR A 37 -11.38 -9.41 -17.87
C TYR A 37 -9.88 -9.55 -18.18
N THR A 38 -9.20 -8.45 -18.44
CA THR A 38 -7.75 -8.40 -18.68
C THR A 38 -7.08 -7.23 -17.96
N CYS A 39 -5.95 -7.50 -17.30
CA CYS A 39 -5.15 -6.52 -16.54
C CYS A 39 -3.77 -7.09 -16.18
N ASP A 40 -2.83 -6.23 -15.78
CA ASP A 40 -1.46 -6.59 -15.36
C ASP A 40 -0.92 -5.64 -14.27
N GLY A 41 -0.30 -6.17 -13.22
CA GLY A 41 0.15 -5.40 -12.05
C GLY A 41 -0.99 -4.71 -11.28
N GLU A 42 -0.71 -3.57 -10.66
CA GLU A 42 -1.68 -2.77 -9.88
C GLU A 42 -2.93 -2.33 -10.68
N SER A 43 -2.88 -2.41 -12.01
CA SER A 43 -4.03 -2.16 -12.90
C SER A 43 -5.18 -3.15 -12.69
N CYS A 44 -4.93 -4.28 -12.03
CA CYS A 44 -5.95 -5.24 -11.61
C CYS A 44 -6.74 -4.84 -10.35
N VAL A 45 -6.35 -3.75 -9.66
CA VAL A 45 -6.97 -3.27 -8.40
C VAL A 45 -7.35 -1.79 -8.50
N ARG A 46 -6.54 -0.95 -9.17
CA ARG A 46 -6.78 0.49 -9.31
C ARG A 46 -7.84 0.84 -10.37
N VAL A 47 -8.52 1.97 -10.15
CA VAL A 47 -9.81 2.36 -10.78
C VAL A 47 -9.79 2.47 -12.32
N SER A 48 -8.62 2.66 -12.94
CA SER A 48 -8.55 3.02 -14.38
C SER A 48 -8.75 1.87 -15.37
N THR A 49 -8.77 0.61 -14.90
CA THR A 49 -8.63 -0.57 -15.77
C THR A 49 -9.41 -1.81 -15.31
N ALA A 50 -9.94 -1.83 -14.08
CA ALA A 50 -10.87 -2.87 -13.63
C ALA A 50 -12.19 -2.75 -14.40
N GLY A 51 -12.30 -3.51 -15.49
CA GLY A 51 -13.39 -3.38 -16.47
C GLY A 51 -12.96 -3.53 -17.93
N ILE A 52 -11.66 -3.56 -18.24
CA ILE A 52 -11.20 -3.91 -19.60
C ILE A 52 -11.42 -5.40 -19.83
N THR A 53 -12.05 -5.74 -20.94
CA THR A 53 -12.39 -7.10 -21.35
C THR A 53 -11.56 -7.53 -22.57
N VAL A 54 -11.53 -8.84 -22.84
CA VAL A 54 -10.91 -9.46 -24.01
C VAL A 54 -11.72 -10.69 -24.42
N THR A 55 -12.06 -10.80 -25.70
CA THR A 55 -12.62 -12.02 -26.29
C THR A 55 -11.52 -13.04 -26.52
N CYS A 56 -11.68 -14.26 -26.01
CA CYS A 56 -10.69 -15.32 -26.15
C CYS A 56 -10.62 -15.87 -27.59
N PRO A 57 -9.43 -16.32 -28.05
CA PRO A 57 -9.25 -16.83 -29.41
C PRO A 57 -10.13 -18.04 -29.76
N ASN A 58 -10.44 -18.91 -28.78
CA ASN A 58 -11.27 -20.11 -28.97
C ASN A 58 -12.39 -20.18 -27.92
N THR A 59 -13.50 -20.83 -28.27
CA THR A 59 -14.67 -21.00 -27.40
C THR A 59 -14.47 -21.98 -26.24
N ASN A 60 -13.37 -22.75 -26.28
CA ASN A 60 -12.97 -23.68 -25.21
C ASN A 60 -11.90 -23.07 -24.27
N ASP A 61 -11.48 -21.83 -24.51
CA ASP A 61 -10.49 -21.14 -23.68
C ASP A 61 -11.10 -20.74 -22.33
N LEU A 62 -10.24 -20.52 -21.33
CA LEU A 62 -10.64 -20.23 -19.95
C LEU A 62 -10.31 -18.78 -19.61
N CYS A 63 -11.14 -18.12 -18.80
CA CYS A 63 -10.70 -16.89 -18.14
C CYS A 63 -9.80 -17.24 -16.95
N TYR A 64 -8.86 -16.38 -16.58
CA TYR A 64 -8.02 -16.57 -15.39
C TYR A 64 -7.71 -15.30 -14.62
N THR A 65 -7.31 -15.49 -13.36
CA THR A 65 -6.75 -14.48 -12.47
C THR A 65 -5.50 -15.02 -11.79
N GLN A 66 -4.42 -14.24 -11.79
CA GLN A 66 -3.18 -14.53 -11.07
C GLN A 66 -3.01 -13.56 -9.91
N PHE A 67 -2.44 -14.03 -8.80
CA PHE A 67 -2.33 -13.30 -7.54
C PHE A 67 -0.86 -13.20 -7.07
N ASP A 68 -0.53 -12.09 -6.43
CA ASP A 68 0.72 -12.02 -5.68
C ASP A 68 0.65 -12.85 -4.38
N GLN A 69 1.78 -13.44 -3.98
CA GLN A 69 1.85 -14.41 -2.90
C GLN A 69 1.88 -13.78 -1.50
N ALA A 70 2.32 -12.53 -1.36
CA ALA A 70 2.46 -11.84 -0.08
C ALA A 70 1.27 -10.91 0.21
N THR A 71 0.81 -10.20 -0.82
CA THR A 71 -0.27 -9.21 -0.75
C THR A 71 -1.64 -9.79 -1.06
N LEU A 72 -1.71 -10.97 -1.70
CA LEU A 72 -2.93 -11.67 -2.15
C LEU A 72 -3.82 -10.90 -3.15
N LEU A 73 -3.34 -9.74 -3.62
CA LEU A 73 -4.00 -8.93 -4.64
C LEU A 73 -3.91 -9.59 -6.02
N PRO A 74 -4.92 -9.41 -6.90
CA PRO A 74 -4.79 -9.80 -8.29
C PRO A 74 -3.70 -8.97 -8.98
N ILE A 75 -2.82 -9.64 -9.72
CA ILE A 75 -1.71 -9.03 -10.49
C ILE A 75 -1.78 -9.36 -11.98
N LYS A 76 -2.69 -10.24 -12.41
CA LYS A 76 -2.95 -10.51 -13.82
C LYS A 76 -4.37 -11.03 -14.03
N ARG A 77 -5.00 -10.69 -15.16
CA ARG A 77 -6.22 -11.34 -15.68
C ARG A 77 -6.11 -11.53 -17.19
N GLY A 78 -6.81 -12.51 -17.75
CA GLY A 78 -6.95 -12.68 -19.21
C GLY A 78 -7.57 -14.01 -19.61
N CYS A 79 -7.29 -14.45 -20.84
CA CYS A 79 -7.62 -15.79 -21.36
C CYS A 79 -6.42 -16.75 -21.24
N LEU A 80 -6.71 -18.05 -21.06
CA LEU A 80 -5.79 -19.18 -21.21
C LEU A 80 -6.30 -20.10 -22.30
N THR A 81 -5.42 -20.60 -23.18
CA THR A 81 -5.83 -21.70 -24.06
C THR A 81 -6.11 -22.97 -23.29
N GLN A 82 -6.93 -23.85 -23.85
CA GLN A 82 -7.24 -25.15 -23.25
C GLN A 82 -5.98 -26.01 -22.98
N THR A 83 -4.87 -25.77 -23.69
CA THR A 83 -3.54 -26.36 -23.47
C THR A 83 -2.73 -25.72 -22.33
N GLU A 84 -2.92 -24.43 -22.06
CA GLU A 84 -2.21 -23.69 -21.00
C GLU A 84 -2.93 -23.76 -19.65
N ALA A 85 -4.19 -24.21 -19.62
CA ALA A 85 -5.03 -24.34 -18.42
C ALA A 85 -4.32 -25.02 -17.23
N THR A 86 -3.44 -25.99 -17.48
CA THR A 86 -2.67 -26.71 -16.45
C THR A 86 -1.58 -25.87 -15.78
N THR A 87 -1.21 -24.73 -16.36
CA THR A 87 -0.19 -23.80 -15.81
C THR A 87 -0.75 -22.84 -14.76
N CYS A 88 -2.07 -22.61 -14.76
CA CYS A 88 -2.76 -21.73 -13.82
C CYS A 88 -3.60 -22.55 -12.83
N THR A 89 -2.93 -23.08 -11.81
CA THR A 89 -3.57 -23.92 -10.79
C THR A 89 -3.08 -23.58 -9.38
N GLY A 90 -3.97 -23.75 -8.38
CA GLY A 90 -3.69 -23.51 -6.97
C GLY A 90 -3.89 -22.05 -6.52
N ASP A 91 -3.47 -21.74 -5.30
CA ASP A 91 -3.82 -20.50 -4.58
C ASP A 91 -3.36 -19.19 -5.23
N ASN A 92 -2.43 -19.29 -6.18
CA ASN A 92 -1.74 -18.15 -6.80
C ASN A 92 -2.24 -17.89 -8.24
N CYS A 93 -3.00 -18.81 -8.83
CA CYS A 93 -3.60 -18.65 -10.17
C CYS A 93 -4.83 -19.55 -10.31
N VAL A 94 -5.98 -18.95 -10.63
CA VAL A 94 -7.26 -19.66 -10.79
C VAL A 94 -7.84 -19.39 -12.18
N ALA A 95 -8.29 -20.45 -12.85
CA ALA A 95 -8.98 -20.40 -14.14
C ALA A 95 -10.46 -20.81 -14.01
N CYS A 96 -11.34 -20.28 -14.86
CA CYS A 96 -12.77 -20.53 -14.84
C CYS A 96 -13.37 -20.64 -16.26
N ASN A 97 -14.45 -21.43 -16.40
CA ASN A 97 -15.20 -21.59 -17.65
C ASN A 97 -16.70 -21.24 -17.52
N ILE A 98 -17.16 -20.83 -16.34
CA ILE A 98 -18.59 -20.81 -15.95
C ILE A 98 -19.46 -19.75 -16.65
N GLY A 99 -18.85 -18.83 -17.38
CA GLY A 99 -19.52 -17.81 -18.20
C GLY A 99 -18.49 -16.81 -18.69
N ASP A 100 -18.95 -15.75 -19.33
CA ASP A 100 -18.11 -14.60 -19.65
C ASP A 100 -17.74 -13.82 -18.38
N LEU A 101 -16.59 -13.13 -18.42
CA LEU A 101 -16.07 -12.26 -17.37
C LEU A 101 -15.87 -12.93 -15.99
N CYS A 102 -15.83 -14.28 -15.95
CA CYS A 102 -15.83 -15.05 -14.69
C CYS A 102 -14.57 -14.89 -13.82
N ASN A 103 -13.56 -14.13 -14.27
CA ASN A 103 -12.27 -13.93 -13.61
C ASN A 103 -12.18 -12.64 -12.75
N GLU A 104 -13.31 -12.08 -12.28
CA GLU A 104 -13.34 -11.10 -11.19
C GLU A 104 -13.33 -11.78 -9.80
N ILE A 105 -12.31 -12.62 -9.57
CA ILE A 105 -12.13 -13.38 -8.34
C ILE A 105 -10.90 -12.88 -7.56
N SER A 106 -10.97 -12.95 -6.23
CA SER A 106 -9.83 -12.73 -5.32
C SER A 106 -8.94 -13.98 -5.23
N SER A 107 -7.79 -13.89 -4.56
CA SER A 107 -6.98 -15.08 -4.28
C SER A 107 -7.78 -16.07 -3.43
N PRO A 108 -7.69 -17.39 -3.70
CA PRO A 108 -8.15 -18.44 -2.78
C PRO A 108 -7.66 -18.31 -1.33
N LYS A 109 -6.59 -17.54 -1.07
CA LYS A 109 -6.10 -17.20 0.29
C LYS A 109 -6.71 -15.91 0.87
N HIS A 110 -7.27 -15.01 0.06
CA HIS A 110 -8.03 -13.86 0.54
C HIS A 110 -9.44 -14.32 0.96
N GLN A 111 -9.46 -15.05 2.07
CA GLN A 111 -10.69 -15.47 2.73
C GLN A 111 -10.87 -14.66 4.01
N CYS A 112 -12.06 -14.09 4.19
CA CYS A 112 -12.44 -13.38 5.41
C CYS A 112 -13.71 -14.01 5.98
N VAL A 113 -13.94 -13.91 7.28
CA VAL A 113 -15.29 -14.06 7.81
C VAL A 113 -16.11 -12.88 7.30
N VAL A 114 -17.24 -13.17 6.64
CA VAL A 114 -18.17 -12.16 6.09
C VAL A 114 -19.52 -12.36 6.76
N CYS A 115 -19.89 -11.47 7.68
CA CYS A 115 -21.10 -11.60 8.49
C CYS A 115 -21.55 -10.26 9.10
N SER A 116 -22.79 -10.23 9.59
CA SER A 116 -23.33 -9.16 10.44
C SER A 116 -24.11 -9.79 11.60
N SER A 117 -23.95 -9.29 12.82
CA SER A 117 -24.66 -9.83 13.99
C SER A 117 -26.18 -9.66 13.95
N LEU A 118 -26.70 -8.82 13.04
CA LEU A 118 -28.13 -8.72 12.72
C LEU A 118 -28.69 -9.96 12.00
N VAL A 119 -27.83 -10.72 11.30
CA VAL A 119 -28.21 -11.86 10.45
C VAL A 119 -27.69 -13.18 11.04
N GLU A 120 -26.48 -13.15 11.62
CA GLU A 120 -25.82 -14.30 12.20
C GLU A 120 -25.20 -13.96 13.55
N ALA A 121 -25.83 -14.43 14.64
CA ALA A 121 -25.38 -14.16 16.01
C ALA A 121 -23.92 -14.57 16.27
N ASN A 122 -23.43 -15.63 15.61
CA ASN A 122 -22.04 -16.08 15.69
C ASN A 122 -21.02 -15.03 15.21
N CYS A 123 -21.42 -14.05 14.40
CA CYS A 123 -20.54 -12.94 13.98
C CYS A 123 -19.97 -12.15 15.17
N LEU A 124 -20.76 -12.08 16.24
CA LEU A 124 -20.38 -11.60 17.57
C LEU A 124 -20.01 -12.77 18.49
N ALA A 125 -20.92 -13.73 18.65
CA ALA A 125 -20.86 -14.74 19.71
C ALA A 125 -19.72 -15.78 19.57
N ASN A 126 -19.38 -16.17 18.32
CA ASN A 126 -18.38 -17.20 18.06
C ASN A 126 -17.77 -17.06 16.64
N PRO A 127 -17.02 -15.98 16.37
CA PRO A 127 -16.47 -15.69 15.04
C PRO A 127 -15.43 -16.73 14.59
N THR A 128 -14.76 -17.42 15.52
CA THR A 128 -13.78 -18.46 15.19
C THR A 128 -14.44 -19.71 14.60
N ALA A 129 -15.68 -20.02 14.98
CA ALA A 129 -16.48 -21.10 14.41
C ALA A 129 -17.05 -20.80 13.01
N LEU A 130 -17.07 -19.53 12.59
CA LEU A 130 -17.50 -19.16 11.23
C LEU A 130 -16.47 -19.60 10.18
N THR A 131 -16.94 -20.09 9.04
CA THR A 131 -16.06 -20.35 7.90
C THR A 131 -15.65 -19.03 7.26
N ALA A 132 -14.34 -18.82 7.08
CA ALA A 132 -13.89 -17.75 6.19
C ALA A 132 -14.30 -18.09 4.76
N VAL A 133 -14.82 -17.12 4.03
CA VAL A 133 -15.23 -17.25 2.62
C VAL A 133 -14.29 -16.44 1.74
N GLN A 134 -13.99 -16.96 0.54
CA GLN A 134 -13.20 -16.23 -0.45
C GLN A 134 -13.91 -14.92 -0.80
N CYS A 135 -13.18 -13.81 -0.72
CA CYS A 135 -13.71 -12.47 -0.93
C CYS A 135 -14.06 -12.21 -2.40
N PRO A 136 -14.91 -11.20 -2.70
CA PRO A 136 -14.87 -10.54 -3.99
C PRO A 136 -13.46 -9.99 -4.25
N ALA A 137 -13.06 -9.85 -5.51
CA ALA A 137 -11.80 -9.17 -5.82
C ALA A 137 -11.84 -7.72 -5.31
N PRO A 138 -10.78 -7.20 -4.65
CA PRO A 138 -10.66 -5.78 -4.42
C PRO A 138 -10.52 -5.07 -5.78
N SER A 139 -11.48 -4.21 -6.09
CA SER A 139 -11.63 -3.51 -7.36
C SER A 139 -11.91 -2.03 -7.07
N ASN A 140 -11.22 -1.14 -7.77
CA ASN A 140 -11.36 0.32 -7.64
C ASN A 140 -10.98 0.86 -6.24
N VAL A 141 -9.87 0.38 -5.67
CA VAL A 141 -9.40 0.72 -4.32
C VAL A 141 -7.87 0.86 -4.28
N ASP A 142 -7.34 1.70 -3.37
CA ASP A 142 -5.89 1.79 -3.12
C ASP A 142 -5.51 0.89 -1.93
N LEU A 143 -4.97 -0.31 -2.23
CA LEU A 143 -4.53 -1.29 -1.24
C LEU A 143 -3.09 -1.73 -1.49
N THR A 144 -2.32 -1.84 -0.41
CA THR A 144 -1.00 -2.50 -0.40
C THR A 144 -1.10 -4.01 -0.19
N ALA A 145 -2.25 -4.51 0.30
CA ALA A 145 -2.57 -5.92 0.41
C ALA A 145 -4.10 -6.12 0.48
N ALA A 146 -4.57 -7.29 0.07
CA ALA A 146 -5.95 -7.71 0.24
C ALA A 146 -6.25 -7.94 1.73
N GLN A 147 -7.26 -7.22 2.24
CA GLN A 147 -7.55 -7.11 3.67
C GLN A 147 -8.92 -7.64 4.04
N CYS A 148 -9.01 -8.12 5.28
CA CYS A 148 -10.26 -8.31 6.00
C CYS A 148 -10.47 -7.14 6.99
N TYR A 149 -11.71 -6.91 7.40
CA TYR A 149 -12.04 -6.03 8.51
C TYR A 149 -12.94 -6.69 9.55
N SER A 150 -12.87 -6.17 10.77
CA SER A 150 -13.88 -6.29 11.83
C SER A 150 -14.27 -4.88 12.26
N ARG A 151 -15.57 -4.59 12.39
CA ARG A 151 -16.07 -3.28 12.86
C ARG A 151 -17.31 -3.40 13.72
N VAL A 152 -17.64 -2.31 14.41
CA VAL A 152 -18.91 -2.12 15.10
C VAL A 152 -19.63 -0.86 14.58
N ILE A 153 -20.94 -0.98 14.35
CA ILE A 153 -21.82 0.12 13.98
C ILE A 153 -22.96 0.15 15.01
N GLY A 154 -22.85 1.02 16.02
CA GLY A 154 -23.75 1.01 17.18
C GLY A 154 -23.59 -0.28 17.97
N THR A 155 -24.57 -1.17 17.89
CA THR A 155 -24.53 -2.52 18.51
C THR A 155 -24.27 -3.65 17.49
N VAL A 156 -24.18 -3.31 16.19
CA VAL A 156 -24.01 -4.30 15.13
C VAL A 156 -22.53 -4.60 14.95
N THR A 157 -22.17 -5.88 15.05
CA THR A 157 -20.82 -6.35 14.71
C THR A 157 -20.82 -6.77 13.25
N GLU A 158 -19.90 -6.22 12.45
CA GLU A 158 -19.73 -6.61 11.05
C GLU A 158 -18.30 -7.08 10.82
N ARG A 159 -18.16 -8.16 10.07
CA ARG A 159 -16.88 -8.69 9.60
C ARG A 159 -16.97 -8.83 8.10
N GLY A 160 -15.91 -8.49 7.38
CA GLY A 160 -15.97 -8.48 5.92
C GLY A 160 -14.61 -8.37 5.23
N CYS A 161 -14.68 -8.22 3.91
CA CYS A 161 -13.55 -7.98 3.03
C CYS A 161 -13.47 -6.49 2.70
N ILE A 162 -12.29 -5.89 2.68
CA ILE A 162 -12.11 -4.58 2.04
C ILE A 162 -12.11 -4.81 0.52
N THR A 163 -13.12 -4.29 -0.18
CA THR A 163 -13.28 -4.50 -1.63
C THR A 163 -13.29 -3.21 -2.45
N THR A 164 -13.72 -2.11 -1.84
CA THR A 164 -13.84 -0.78 -2.46
C THR A 164 -13.19 0.31 -1.60
N GLN A 165 -12.91 1.48 -2.17
CA GLN A 165 -12.45 2.63 -1.40
C GLN A 165 -13.43 3.01 -0.27
N THR A 166 -14.74 2.88 -0.51
CA THR A 166 -15.77 3.12 0.51
C THR A 166 -15.66 2.18 1.72
N ASP A 167 -15.10 0.97 1.57
CA ASP A 167 -14.86 0.06 2.69
C ASP A 167 -13.65 0.50 3.53
N VAL A 168 -12.61 1.03 2.88
CA VAL A 168 -11.45 1.67 3.54
C VAL A 168 -11.91 2.90 4.33
N ASP A 169 -12.63 3.82 3.69
CA ASP A 169 -13.09 5.07 4.29
C ASP A 169 -13.99 4.81 5.52
N ARG A 170 -14.83 3.76 5.45
CA ARG A 170 -15.69 3.27 6.55
C ARG A 170 -14.97 2.46 7.62
N CYS A 171 -13.69 2.13 7.44
CA CYS A 171 -12.88 1.42 8.41
C CYS A 171 -11.81 2.35 9.03
N THR A 172 -12.28 3.43 9.64
CA THR A 172 -11.44 4.46 10.27
C THR A 172 -11.90 4.73 11.71
N GLY A 173 -10.95 5.03 12.60
CA GLY A 173 -11.21 5.22 14.04
C GLY A 173 -11.00 3.96 14.88
N LEU A 174 -11.51 3.95 16.11
CA LEU A 174 -11.35 2.84 17.07
C LEU A 174 -12.36 1.71 16.83
N ASP A 175 -13.48 2.00 16.18
CA ASP A 175 -14.59 1.06 15.95
C ASP A 175 -14.38 0.14 14.72
N CYS A 176 -13.21 0.18 14.09
CA CYS A 176 -12.80 -0.77 13.04
C CYS A 176 -11.32 -1.17 13.16
N ALA A 177 -11.01 -2.42 12.79
CA ALA A 177 -9.64 -2.88 12.56
C ALA A 177 -9.54 -3.71 11.27
N THR A 178 -8.48 -3.50 10.51
CA THR A 178 -8.11 -4.29 9.32
C THR A 178 -7.01 -5.31 9.64
N CYS A 179 -6.99 -6.42 8.91
CA CYS A 179 -5.93 -7.42 8.98
C CYS A 179 -5.68 -8.09 7.62
N ILE A 180 -4.60 -8.85 7.50
CA ILE A 180 -4.20 -9.59 6.28
C ILE A 180 -4.09 -11.08 6.63
N GLY A 181 -4.55 -11.95 5.72
CA GLY A 181 -4.41 -13.40 5.82
C GLY A 181 -5.73 -14.16 6.06
N THR A 182 -5.72 -15.46 5.74
CA THR A 182 -6.90 -16.35 5.72
C THR A 182 -7.64 -16.36 7.06
N GLY A 183 -8.81 -15.72 7.11
CA GLY A 183 -9.65 -15.65 8.30
C GLY A 183 -9.04 -14.85 9.44
N CYS A 184 -8.13 -13.89 9.18
CA CYS A 184 -7.52 -13.07 10.24
C CYS A 184 -8.57 -12.28 11.04
N ASN A 185 -9.70 -11.92 10.42
CA ASN A 185 -10.82 -11.24 11.09
C ASN A 185 -11.73 -12.21 11.88
N LYS A 186 -11.16 -13.28 12.45
CA LYS A 186 -11.81 -14.19 13.40
C LYS A 186 -11.62 -13.80 14.85
N ASP A 187 -10.62 -12.97 15.14
CA ASP A 187 -10.31 -12.55 16.50
C ASP A 187 -11.41 -11.66 17.11
N GLU A 188 -11.40 -11.54 18.42
CA GLU A 188 -12.36 -10.72 19.16
C GLU A 188 -12.29 -9.25 18.73
N PHE A 189 -13.45 -8.63 18.50
CA PHE A 189 -13.50 -7.23 18.07
C PHE A 189 -14.66 -6.44 18.71
N PRO A 190 -14.40 -5.29 19.37
CA PRO A 190 -13.07 -4.78 19.75
C PRO A 190 -12.28 -5.75 20.65
N ALA A 191 -11.00 -5.47 20.89
CA ALA A 191 -10.25 -6.20 21.91
C ALA A 191 -10.89 -5.99 23.29
N ASP A 192 -10.86 -7.02 24.14
CA ASP A 192 -11.50 -7.04 25.47
C ASP A 192 -13.00 -6.70 25.46
N ARG A 193 -13.72 -7.06 24.38
CA ARG A 193 -15.16 -6.77 24.26
C ARG A 193 -15.94 -7.38 25.41
N ILE A 194 -16.84 -6.57 25.98
CA ILE A 194 -17.64 -6.96 27.14
C ILE A 194 -18.42 -8.27 26.88
N GLN A 195 -18.16 -9.25 27.75
CA GLN A 195 -18.81 -10.54 27.77
C GLN A 195 -19.33 -10.77 29.18
N CYS A 196 -20.57 -11.21 29.30
CA CYS A 196 -21.24 -11.39 30.58
C CYS A 196 -21.78 -12.80 30.70
N VAL A 197 -21.77 -13.34 31.91
CA VAL A 197 -22.58 -14.51 32.24
C VAL A 197 -24.05 -14.14 32.03
N GLN A 198 -24.78 -14.98 31.30
CA GLN A 198 -26.18 -14.78 30.96
C GLN A 198 -27.00 -16.00 31.39
N CYS A 199 -27.97 -15.78 32.27
CA CYS A 199 -28.93 -16.81 32.69
C CYS A 199 -30.16 -16.17 33.37
N ASP A 200 -31.30 -16.84 33.26
CA ASP A 200 -32.55 -16.42 33.91
C ASP A 200 -33.21 -17.60 34.65
N ASN A 201 -33.85 -17.30 35.79
CA ASN A 201 -34.77 -18.17 36.52
C ASN A 201 -34.28 -19.61 36.84
N ALA A 202 -33.01 -19.77 37.22
CA ALA A 202 -32.45 -21.05 37.67
C ALA A 202 -31.62 -20.92 38.96
N ASP A 203 -31.63 -21.95 39.81
CA ASP A 203 -30.74 -22.04 40.99
C ASP A 203 -29.26 -21.94 40.60
N SER A 204 -28.91 -22.44 39.41
CA SER A 204 -27.56 -22.34 38.85
C SER A 204 -27.08 -20.90 38.64
N CYS A 205 -27.97 -19.93 38.44
CA CYS A 205 -27.58 -18.50 38.35
C CYS A 205 -26.94 -17.97 39.63
N ASN A 206 -27.22 -18.59 40.78
CA ASN A 206 -26.60 -18.25 42.07
C ASN A 206 -25.40 -19.14 42.42
N SER A 207 -24.89 -19.89 41.44
CA SER A 207 -23.62 -20.62 41.49
C SER A 207 -22.67 -20.06 40.41
N ASP A 208 -21.54 -20.73 40.20
CA ASP A 208 -20.57 -20.41 39.14
C ASP A 208 -21.13 -20.81 37.76
N ALA A 209 -22.14 -20.07 37.30
CA ALA A 209 -22.77 -20.25 36.00
C ALA A 209 -21.79 -19.93 34.87
N THR A 210 -21.53 -20.91 34.00
CA THR A 210 -20.53 -20.84 32.93
C THR A 210 -21.07 -20.32 31.60
N THR A 211 -22.40 -20.22 31.44
CA THR A 211 -23.03 -19.72 30.20
C THR A 211 -22.81 -18.21 30.09
N ALA A 212 -22.03 -17.78 29.10
CA ALA A 212 -21.73 -16.38 28.85
C ALA A 212 -21.82 -16.01 27.37
N ALA A 213 -22.21 -14.77 27.09
CA ALA A 213 -22.28 -14.19 25.76
C ALA A 213 -21.79 -12.74 25.77
N TYR A 214 -21.34 -12.24 24.62
CA TYR A 214 -20.99 -10.83 24.47
C TYR A 214 -22.23 -9.96 24.55
N CYS A 215 -22.06 -8.71 24.98
CA CYS A 215 -23.11 -7.71 24.84
C CYS A 215 -23.09 -7.14 23.41
N ASP A 216 -24.27 -6.84 22.88
CA ASP A 216 -24.41 -6.27 21.53
C ASP A 216 -23.76 -4.88 21.48
N ASP A 217 -23.99 -4.06 22.49
CA ASP A 217 -23.31 -2.78 22.71
C ASP A 217 -21.92 -3.00 23.32
N VAL A 218 -20.89 -2.38 22.71
CA VAL A 218 -19.49 -2.47 23.15
C VAL A 218 -19.20 -1.72 24.45
N GLY A 219 -20.04 -0.73 24.80
CA GLY A 219 -19.96 0.03 26.05
C GLY A 219 -20.96 -0.44 27.12
N ASP A 220 -21.59 -1.60 26.95
CA ASP A 220 -22.46 -2.16 27.98
C ASP A 220 -21.68 -2.71 29.17
N VAL A 221 -22.40 -3.02 30.25
CA VAL A 221 -21.85 -3.58 31.48
C VAL A 221 -22.66 -4.80 31.90
N CYS A 222 -22.03 -5.74 32.58
CA CYS A 222 -22.72 -6.91 33.11
C CYS A 222 -23.59 -6.54 34.31
N VAL A 223 -24.66 -7.31 34.52
CA VAL A 223 -25.55 -7.20 35.69
C VAL A 223 -25.72 -8.57 36.36
N THR A 224 -25.83 -8.55 37.70
CA THR A 224 -26.44 -9.62 38.49
C THR A 224 -27.58 -9.03 39.30
N MET A 225 -28.79 -9.57 39.17
CA MET A 225 -29.99 -9.11 39.87
C MET A 225 -30.62 -10.25 40.68
N ARG A 226 -31.20 -9.94 41.83
CA ARG A 226 -32.08 -10.85 42.58
C ARG A 226 -33.52 -10.34 42.64
N ARG A 227 -34.45 -11.03 41.96
CA ARG A 227 -35.88 -10.70 41.94
C ARG A 227 -36.54 -10.96 43.29
N ALA A 228 -37.72 -10.36 43.51
CA ALA A 228 -38.46 -10.43 44.76
C ALA A 228 -38.93 -11.85 45.16
N ASN A 229 -39.00 -12.79 44.21
CA ASN A 229 -39.26 -14.21 44.50
C ASN A 229 -38.01 -14.98 44.99
N GLY A 230 -36.84 -14.33 45.01
CA GLY A 230 -35.57 -14.90 45.44
C GLY A 230 -34.66 -15.40 44.32
N ASN A 231 -35.15 -15.45 43.07
CA ASN A 231 -34.39 -15.93 41.91
C ASN A 231 -33.30 -14.94 41.49
N VAL A 232 -32.15 -15.45 41.06
CA VAL A 232 -31.06 -14.66 40.48
C VAL A 232 -31.15 -14.68 38.96
N MET A 233 -30.86 -13.53 38.34
CA MET A 233 -30.68 -13.34 36.90
C MET A 233 -29.29 -12.74 36.68
N LYS A 234 -28.60 -13.17 35.63
CA LYS A 234 -27.35 -12.56 35.13
C LYS A 234 -27.54 -12.17 33.67
N SER A 235 -27.08 -10.99 33.26
CA SER A 235 -27.24 -10.49 31.88
C SER A 235 -26.21 -9.40 31.54
N CYS A 236 -26.28 -8.90 30.31
CA CYS A 236 -25.83 -7.55 29.94
C CYS A 236 -26.90 -6.52 30.34
N LYS A 237 -26.52 -5.32 30.78
CA LYS A 237 -27.46 -4.30 31.32
C LYS A 237 -28.42 -3.78 30.24
N ASN A 238 -27.95 -3.47 29.04
CA ASN A 238 -28.81 -2.97 27.95
C ASN A 238 -29.70 -4.08 27.37
N ALA A 239 -29.40 -5.36 27.64
CA ALA A 239 -30.24 -6.51 27.32
C ALA A 239 -31.32 -6.83 28.39
N MET A 240 -31.41 -6.06 29.48
CA MET A 240 -32.46 -6.25 30.49
C MET A 240 -33.85 -5.91 29.95
N VAL A 241 -34.85 -6.74 30.25
CA VAL A 241 -36.26 -6.37 29.98
C VAL A 241 -36.67 -5.18 30.85
N ALA A 242 -37.53 -4.30 30.31
CA ALA A 242 -37.90 -3.04 30.95
C ALA A 242 -38.46 -3.19 32.38
N ALA A 243 -39.10 -4.32 32.69
CA ALA A 243 -39.58 -4.63 34.04
C ALA A 243 -38.44 -4.88 35.04
N ASP A 244 -37.40 -5.63 34.64
CA ASP A 244 -36.24 -5.92 35.49
C ASP A 244 -35.33 -4.69 35.63
N ALA A 245 -35.19 -3.90 34.55
CA ALA A 245 -34.50 -2.60 34.62
C ALA A 245 -35.21 -1.63 35.58
N SER A 246 -36.54 -1.54 35.51
CA SER A 246 -37.36 -0.75 36.46
C SER A 246 -37.26 -1.28 37.89
N TYR A 247 -37.18 -2.60 38.06
CA TYR A 247 -37.02 -3.24 39.36
C TYR A 247 -35.67 -2.89 40.01
N CYS A 248 -34.56 -2.91 39.25
CA CYS A 248 -33.25 -2.48 39.74
C CYS A 248 -33.21 -0.99 40.11
N LEU A 249 -33.85 -0.12 39.32
CA LEU A 249 -33.97 1.31 39.66
C LEU A 249 -34.73 1.55 40.98
N ALA A 250 -35.72 0.70 41.29
CA ALA A 250 -36.46 0.75 42.54
C ALA A 250 -35.79 0.02 43.71
N ASN A 251 -34.87 -0.92 43.44
CA ASN A 251 -34.24 -1.81 44.43
C ASN A 251 -32.72 -1.95 44.17
N PRO A 252 -31.92 -0.87 44.26
CA PRO A 252 -30.51 -0.89 43.84
C PRO A 252 -29.65 -1.89 44.62
N SER A 253 -29.95 -2.16 45.89
CA SER A 253 -29.23 -3.18 46.69
C SER A 253 -29.49 -4.62 46.26
N LEU A 254 -30.40 -4.86 45.31
CA LEU A 254 -30.68 -6.16 44.72
C LEU A 254 -30.08 -6.33 43.32
N CYS A 255 -29.30 -5.36 42.84
CA CYS A 255 -28.64 -5.40 41.52
C CYS A 255 -27.20 -4.88 41.59
N SER A 256 -26.23 -5.70 41.20
CA SER A 256 -24.84 -5.27 41.00
C SER A 256 -24.52 -5.15 39.51
N TYR A 257 -23.75 -4.12 39.15
CA TYR A 257 -23.23 -3.92 37.79
C TYR A 257 -21.71 -4.02 37.79
N CYS A 258 -21.10 -4.46 36.69
CA CYS A 258 -19.65 -4.53 36.56
C CYS A 258 -19.19 -4.45 35.09
N GLY A 259 -18.04 -3.81 34.82
CA GLY A 259 -17.59 -3.40 33.49
C GLY A 259 -16.49 -4.27 32.86
N LYS A 260 -15.96 -5.27 33.57
CA LYS A 260 -14.94 -6.19 33.01
C LYS A 260 -15.56 -7.46 32.45
N LYS A 261 -14.86 -8.05 31.48
CA LYS A 261 -15.23 -9.33 30.88
C LYS A 261 -15.41 -10.43 31.94
N LEU A 262 -16.59 -11.05 31.94
CA LEU A 262 -17.07 -12.11 32.86
C LEU A 262 -17.12 -11.73 34.35
N CYS A 263 -17.10 -10.43 34.68
CA CYS A 263 -17.11 -9.94 36.07
C CYS A 263 -18.30 -10.42 36.90
N ASN A 264 -19.46 -10.69 36.27
CA ASN A 264 -20.67 -11.17 36.94
C ASN A 264 -20.69 -12.71 37.14
N GLY A 265 -19.54 -13.39 36.98
CA GLY A 265 -19.41 -14.83 37.18
C GLY A 265 -19.78 -15.32 38.59
N ALA A 266 -19.39 -14.57 39.63
CA ALA A 266 -19.58 -14.95 41.03
C ALA A 266 -21.06 -15.11 41.46
N PRO A 267 -21.37 -15.89 42.52
CA PRO A 267 -22.68 -15.92 43.16
C PRO A 267 -23.21 -14.54 43.56
N PHE A 268 -24.53 -14.36 43.68
CA PHE A 268 -25.12 -13.09 44.08
C PHE A 268 -24.81 -12.76 45.55
N SER A 269 -24.21 -11.60 45.78
CA SER A 269 -24.13 -11.00 47.11
C SER A 269 -25.20 -9.93 47.29
N ALA A 270 -25.96 -10.01 48.39
CA ALA A 270 -26.88 -8.95 48.81
C ALA A 270 -26.14 -7.71 49.39
N SER A 271 -24.82 -7.78 49.50
CA SER A 271 -23.92 -6.66 49.73
C SER A 271 -22.68 -6.87 48.86
N PRO A 272 -22.73 -6.51 47.57
CA PRO A 272 -21.54 -6.49 46.72
C PRO A 272 -20.49 -5.56 47.34
N ALA A 273 -19.21 -5.83 47.13
CA ALA A 273 -18.18 -4.84 47.43
C ALA A 273 -18.27 -3.73 46.36
N THR A 274 -19.00 -2.66 46.68
CA THR A 274 -19.10 -1.47 45.81
C THR A 274 -17.91 -0.57 46.07
N THR A 275 -16.94 -0.53 45.14
CA THR A 275 -15.80 0.38 45.24
C THR A 275 -16.28 1.77 45.59
N SER A 276 -15.81 2.32 46.70
CA SER A 276 -16.18 3.67 47.14
C SER A 276 -15.00 4.62 46.97
N CYS A 277 -15.18 5.67 46.18
CA CYS A 277 -14.13 6.59 45.75
C CYS A 277 -14.44 8.02 46.16
N TYR A 278 -13.41 8.79 46.51
CA TYR A 278 -13.55 10.21 46.74
C TYR A 278 -13.76 10.92 45.39
N GLN A 279 -14.90 11.59 45.25
CA GLN A 279 -15.30 12.36 44.07
C GLN A 279 -15.30 13.86 44.38
N CYS A 280 -14.77 14.66 43.47
CA CYS A 280 -14.69 16.11 43.55
C CYS A 280 -14.54 16.69 42.14
N GLU A 281 -14.91 17.96 41.95
CA GLU A 281 -14.75 18.67 40.67
C GLU A 281 -13.95 19.97 40.87
N GLY A 282 -12.93 20.17 40.03
CA GLY A 282 -12.07 21.35 40.04
C GLY A 282 -11.55 21.72 41.44
N ASN A 283 -11.73 23.00 41.83
CA ASN A 283 -11.32 23.51 43.14
C ASN A 283 -12.09 22.90 44.33
N GLY A 284 -13.09 22.03 44.10
CA GLY A 284 -13.68 21.18 45.13
C GLY A 284 -12.71 20.12 45.67
N CYS A 285 -11.75 19.67 44.84
CA CYS A 285 -10.71 18.73 45.23
C CYS A 285 -9.65 19.33 46.18
N LEU A 286 -9.58 20.66 46.28
CA LEU A 286 -8.64 21.40 47.13
C LEU A 286 -9.21 21.69 48.53
N LYS A 287 -10.25 20.96 48.95
CA LYS A 287 -10.98 21.16 50.20
C LYS A 287 -11.32 19.80 50.82
N THR A 288 -11.73 19.80 52.09
CA THR A 288 -12.41 18.69 52.77
C THR A 288 -13.84 18.45 52.24
N SER A 289 -14.06 18.67 50.95
CA SER A 289 -15.34 18.62 50.24
C SER A 289 -15.42 17.49 49.21
N ALA A 290 -14.36 16.68 49.08
CA ALA A 290 -14.42 15.45 48.31
C ALA A 290 -15.41 14.48 48.98
N HIS A 291 -16.50 14.20 48.28
CA HIS A 291 -17.58 13.35 48.78
C HIS A 291 -17.25 11.88 48.47
N LEU A 292 -17.54 10.97 49.40
CA LEU A 292 -17.37 9.54 49.14
C LEU A 292 -18.53 9.04 48.28
N ALA A 293 -18.29 8.87 46.98
CA ALA A 293 -19.24 8.29 46.05
C ALA A 293 -19.03 6.77 45.98
N SER A 294 -20.11 6.00 46.10
CA SER A 294 -20.08 4.59 45.67
C SER A 294 -20.08 4.55 44.14
N CYS A 295 -19.15 3.82 43.57
CA CYS A 295 -19.07 3.56 42.13
C CYS A 295 -20.34 2.90 41.60
N GLN A 296 -20.63 3.13 40.32
CA GLN A 296 -21.77 2.50 39.65
C GLN A 296 -21.49 1.03 39.37
N LEU A 297 -20.22 0.69 39.12
CA LEU A 297 -19.76 -0.67 38.85
C LEU A 297 -18.94 -1.21 40.03
N THR A 298 -19.14 -2.47 40.42
CA THR A 298 -18.44 -3.11 41.55
C THR A 298 -16.98 -3.45 41.26
N ASP A 299 -16.53 -3.21 40.04
CA ASP A 299 -15.16 -3.37 39.57
C ASP A 299 -14.59 -2.08 38.94
N ASP A 300 -15.29 -0.95 39.08
CA ASP A 300 -14.68 0.37 38.92
C ASP A 300 -13.45 0.48 39.83
N GLY A 301 -12.39 1.12 39.32
CA GLY A 301 -11.24 1.51 40.12
C GLY A 301 -11.32 2.99 40.46
N CYS A 302 -10.91 3.37 41.68
CA CYS A 302 -10.70 4.78 41.96
C CYS A 302 -9.46 5.29 41.22
N PHE A 303 -9.56 6.50 40.73
CA PHE A 303 -8.49 7.25 40.11
C PHE A 303 -8.46 8.69 40.65
N SER A 304 -7.39 9.40 40.33
CA SER A 304 -7.27 10.85 40.53
C SER A 304 -6.90 11.49 39.19
N MET A 305 -7.90 12.01 38.48
CA MET A 305 -7.80 12.67 37.17
C MET A 305 -9.02 13.58 36.96
N PHE A 306 -8.98 14.41 35.91
CA PHE A 306 -10.12 15.18 35.42
C PHE A 306 -10.66 14.58 34.11
N ASP A 307 -10.92 15.37 33.06
CA ASP A 307 -11.87 14.98 32.00
C ASP A 307 -11.39 13.92 30.98
N GLY A 308 -12.25 13.59 30.01
CA GLY A 308 -12.01 12.56 29.00
C GLY A 308 -10.75 12.78 28.15
N SER A 309 -10.28 14.02 27.97
CA SER A 309 -8.98 14.30 27.32
C SER A 309 -7.79 13.77 28.14
N GLU A 310 -7.95 13.70 29.47
CA GLU A 310 -6.92 13.22 30.39
C GLU A 310 -6.83 11.69 30.42
N SER A 311 -7.84 10.96 29.95
CA SER A 311 -7.72 9.50 29.76
C SER A 311 -6.58 9.15 28.77
N THR A 312 -6.53 9.86 27.64
CA THR A 312 -5.44 9.81 26.65
C THR A 312 -4.11 10.30 27.22
N PHE A 313 -4.15 11.30 28.10
CA PHE A 313 -2.96 11.77 28.83
C PHE A 313 -2.41 10.68 29.76
N CYS A 314 -3.26 10.00 30.54
CA CYS A 314 -2.85 8.92 31.45
C CYS A 314 -2.31 7.69 30.72
N ALA A 315 -2.89 7.33 29.56
CA ALA A 315 -2.33 6.29 28.69
C ALA A 315 -0.91 6.62 28.20
N SER A 316 -0.61 7.93 28.08
CA SER A 316 0.71 8.44 27.66
C SER A 316 1.66 8.72 28.83
N ASN A 317 1.14 8.96 30.03
CA ASN A 317 1.85 9.43 31.23
C ASN A 317 1.43 8.64 32.48
N SER A 318 1.63 7.33 32.46
CA SER A 318 1.28 6.41 33.56
C SER A 318 1.89 6.78 34.92
N ASN A 319 2.99 7.54 34.93
CA ASN A 319 3.65 8.03 36.13
C ASN A 319 3.01 9.31 36.73
N LEU A 320 2.02 9.88 36.06
CA LEU A 320 1.24 11.06 36.50
C LEU A 320 -0.24 10.73 36.75
N CYS A 321 -0.64 9.46 36.68
CA CYS A 321 -1.98 8.99 37.01
C CYS A 321 -1.92 7.72 37.89
N GLN A 322 -2.66 7.70 39.00
CA GLN A 322 -2.75 6.51 39.86
C GLN A 322 -4.12 5.85 39.69
N PHE A 323 -4.09 4.57 39.34
CA PHE A 323 -5.26 3.69 39.32
C PHE A 323 -5.15 2.73 40.51
N CYS A 324 -6.26 2.51 41.22
CA CYS A 324 -6.33 1.56 42.32
C CYS A 324 -7.74 0.97 42.46
N SER A 325 -7.84 -0.26 42.97
CA SER A 325 -9.05 -1.08 42.85
C SER A 325 -9.58 -1.55 44.21
N THR A 326 -9.55 -0.69 45.22
CA THR A 326 -10.07 -0.96 46.57
C THR A 326 -10.75 0.29 47.13
N ASP A 327 -11.67 0.11 48.08
CA ASP A 327 -12.34 1.22 48.74
C ASP A 327 -11.38 2.28 49.28
N ASN A 328 -11.74 3.54 49.07
CA ASN A 328 -11.02 4.72 49.56
C ASN A 328 -9.56 4.83 49.08
N CYS A 329 -9.14 4.11 48.04
CA CYS A 329 -7.73 4.07 47.66
C CYS A 329 -7.21 5.38 47.04
N ASN A 330 -8.10 6.28 46.61
CA ASN A 330 -7.78 7.67 46.23
C ASN A 330 -7.91 8.69 47.38
N ALA A 331 -8.06 8.24 48.64
CA ALA A 331 -8.10 9.11 49.82
C ALA A 331 -6.72 9.67 50.23
N ALA A 332 -5.64 9.03 49.78
CA ALA A 332 -4.28 9.48 50.05
C ALA A 332 -3.83 10.49 48.99
N GLU A 333 -3.08 11.50 49.41
CA GLU A 333 -2.42 12.44 48.50
C GLU A 333 -1.45 11.68 47.58
N VAL A 334 -1.74 11.69 46.27
CA VAL A 334 -1.04 10.83 45.31
C VAL A 334 0.36 11.36 45.05
N ASN A 335 1.36 10.67 45.60
CA ASN A 335 2.76 11.04 45.44
C ASN A 335 3.39 10.31 44.25
N PHE A 336 3.41 11.01 43.09
CA PHE A 336 4.04 10.57 41.84
C PHE A 336 5.58 10.60 41.88
N ASN A 337 6.15 9.95 42.90
CA ASN A 337 7.59 9.92 43.19
C ASN A 337 8.38 8.93 42.30
N TYR A 338 7.91 8.71 41.07
CA TYR A 338 8.57 7.85 40.08
C TYR A 338 8.41 8.36 38.64
N VAL A 339 9.32 7.92 37.79
CA VAL A 339 9.32 8.06 36.34
C VAL A 339 9.50 6.67 35.72
N GLU A 340 8.89 6.44 34.56
CA GLU A 340 9.23 5.30 33.71
C GLU A 340 10.53 5.58 32.98
N CYS A 341 11.46 4.64 33.03
CA CYS A 341 12.75 4.72 32.37
C CYS A 341 12.90 3.56 31.40
N LEU A 342 13.29 3.85 30.16
CA LEU A 342 13.65 2.82 29.19
C LEU A 342 14.76 1.96 29.82
N SER A 343 14.56 0.65 29.91
CA SER A 343 15.47 -0.29 30.57
C SER A 343 15.98 -1.32 29.58
N CYS A 344 17.26 -1.23 29.23
CA CYS A 344 17.92 -2.05 28.21
C CYS A 344 19.46 -1.99 28.33
N ASP A 345 20.15 -2.93 27.67
CA ASP A 345 21.61 -2.97 27.59
C ASP A 345 22.05 -3.32 26.15
N SER A 346 22.94 -2.51 25.56
CA SER A 346 23.39 -2.72 24.18
C SER A 346 24.40 -3.86 23.99
N SER A 347 24.75 -4.58 25.06
CA SER A 347 25.41 -5.89 24.98
C SER A 347 24.45 -7.03 24.62
N THR A 348 23.14 -6.88 24.87
CA THR A 348 22.11 -7.89 24.58
C THR A 348 21.17 -7.47 23.46
N ASP A 349 20.81 -6.18 23.37
CA ASP A 349 20.03 -5.62 22.27
C ASP A 349 20.67 -4.32 21.75
N ALA A 350 21.30 -4.41 20.58
CA ALA A 350 21.98 -3.28 19.94
C ALA A 350 21.07 -2.04 19.78
N ARG A 351 19.74 -2.22 19.67
CA ARG A 351 18.77 -1.10 19.56
C ARG A 351 18.82 -0.17 20.76
N CYS A 352 19.24 -0.63 21.94
CA CYS A 352 19.46 0.22 23.12
C CYS A 352 20.48 1.36 22.85
N ALA A 353 21.41 1.13 21.92
CA ALA A 353 22.33 2.12 21.36
C ALA A 353 21.84 2.70 20.02
N THR A 354 21.46 1.84 19.06
CA THR A 354 21.25 2.25 17.66
C THR A 354 19.88 2.89 17.38
N ASN A 355 18.82 2.43 18.05
CA ASN A 355 17.44 2.89 17.87
C ASN A 355 16.62 2.71 19.17
N PRO A 356 16.92 3.49 20.24
CA PRO A 356 16.25 3.36 21.53
C PRO A 356 14.76 3.71 21.49
N ALA A 357 14.31 4.49 20.49
CA ALA A 357 12.91 4.84 20.31
C ALA A 357 12.03 3.67 19.85
N ALA A 358 12.62 2.60 19.31
CA ALA A 358 11.92 1.37 18.91
C ALA A 358 11.79 0.33 20.05
N LEU A 359 12.13 0.69 21.29
CA LEU A 359 12.06 -0.18 22.46
C LEU A 359 10.96 0.28 23.44
N THR A 360 10.23 -0.70 23.99
CA THR A 360 9.04 -0.47 24.82
C THR A 360 9.16 -1.01 26.26
N THR A 361 10.35 -1.48 26.66
CA THR A 361 10.61 -2.02 28.00
C THR A 361 10.91 -0.89 28.99
N PHE A 362 9.98 -0.63 29.92
CA PHE A 362 10.13 0.44 30.93
C PHE A 362 10.18 -0.10 32.37
N GLU A 363 10.99 0.55 33.20
CA GLU A 363 11.20 0.26 34.63
C GLU A 363 10.76 1.49 35.46
N ARG A 364 10.17 1.30 36.66
CA ARG A 364 9.71 2.41 37.52
C ARG A 364 10.82 2.86 38.47
N CYS A 365 11.24 4.11 38.37
CA CYS A 365 12.47 4.61 39.00
C CYS A 365 12.28 5.98 39.64
N THR A 366 13.05 6.32 40.68
CA THR A 366 13.09 7.70 41.21
C THR A 366 13.84 8.66 40.28
N ASN A 367 14.84 8.17 39.53
CA ASN A 367 15.56 8.90 38.48
C ASN A 367 15.90 7.88 37.38
N CYS A 368 15.78 8.27 36.12
CA CYS A 368 16.34 7.52 35.00
C CYS A 368 17.83 7.80 34.85
N ALA A 369 18.56 6.85 34.28
CA ALA A 369 19.89 7.08 33.75
C ALA A 369 20.07 6.43 32.37
N THR A 370 20.97 7.03 31.59
CA THR A 370 21.70 6.34 30.52
C THR A 370 23.19 6.48 30.82
N ALA A 371 23.89 5.36 30.83
CA ALA A 371 25.34 5.33 31.01
C ALA A 371 26.01 4.53 29.90
N LEU A 372 27.25 4.91 29.60
CA LEU A 372 28.22 4.04 28.96
C LEU A 372 28.83 3.12 30.01
N VAL A 373 28.86 1.82 29.72
CA VAL A 373 29.45 0.80 30.59
C VAL A 373 30.53 0.08 29.78
N THR A 374 31.78 0.17 30.23
CA THR A 374 32.89 -0.53 29.58
C THR A 374 33.13 -1.88 30.25
N SER A 375 33.00 -2.97 29.50
CA SER A 375 33.23 -4.34 29.96
C SER A 375 33.90 -5.16 28.86
N GLY A 376 34.90 -5.97 29.23
CA GLY A 376 35.66 -6.79 28.26
C GLY A 376 36.35 -5.99 27.13
N GLY A 377 36.60 -4.69 27.34
CA GLY A 377 37.15 -3.78 26.31
C GLY A 377 36.12 -3.14 25.38
N LYS A 378 34.85 -3.55 25.43
CA LYS A 378 33.73 -2.95 24.67
C LYS A 378 33.01 -1.91 25.53
N THR A 379 32.55 -0.82 24.92
CA THR A 379 31.80 0.25 25.61
C THR A 379 30.35 0.24 25.14
N THR A 380 29.48 -0.38 25.94
CA THR A 380 28.06 -0.56 25.65
C THR A 380 27.22 0.53 26.30
N THR A 381 25.95 0.60 25.88
CA THR A 381 24.99 1.62 26.32
C THR A 381 23.94 0.94 27.17
N ARG A 382 23.82 1.35 28.43
CA ARG A 382 22.81 0.80 29.35
C ARG A 382 21.88 1.90 29.82
N ARG A 383 20.59 1.59 29.86
CA ARG A 383 19.49 2.48 30.26
C ARG A 383 18.68 1.79 31.36
N GLY A 384 18.11 2.56 32.29
CA GLY A 384 17.24 2.03 33.35
C GLY A 384 17.17 2.95 34.57
N CYS A 385 16.81 2.42 35.74
CA CYS A 385 16.85 3.16 36.99
C CYS A 385 18.28 3.52 37.40
N LEU A 386 18.52 4.78 37.82
CA LEU A 386 19.83 5.23 38.32
C LEU A 386 20.38 4.37 39.47
N ALA A 387 19.50 3.86 40.35
CA ALA A 387 19.86 2.98 41.47
C ALA A 387 20.22 1.54 41.05
N SER A 388 19.91 1.14 39.80
CA SER A 388 20.22 -0.18 39.24
C SER A 388 21.57 -0.22 38.49
N PHE A 389 22.32 0.89 38.49
CA PHE A 389 23.70 0.98 37.98
C PHE A 389 24.73 0.76 39.11
N PRO A 390 25.95 0.27 38.80
CA PRO A 390 27.06 0.22 39.75
C PRO A 390 27.35 1.58 40.40
N ALA A 391 27.78 1.60 41.66
CA ALA A 391 27.93 2.84 42.45
C ALA A 391 28.95 3.83 41.87
N ASP A 392 29.99 3.31 41.23
CA ASP A 392 31.02 4.04 40.49
C ASP A 392 30.48 4.68 39.19
N VAL A 393 29.46 4.07 38.57
CA VAL A 393 28.77 4.62 37.39
C VAL A 393 27.69 5.61 37.81
N SER A 394 26.82 5.24 38.76
CA SER A 394 25.69 6.08 39.19
C SER A 394 26.14 7.40 39.84
N SER A 395 27.31 7.42 40.50
CA SER A 395 27.91 8.64 41.06
C SER A 395 28.45 9.62 40.00
N GLN A 396 28.68 9.17 38.75
CA GLN A 396 29.06 10.04 37.63
C GLN A 396 27.86 10.65 36.89
N CYS A 397 26.64 10.17 37.14
CA CYS A 397 25.45 10.58 36.40
C CYS A 397 24.95 11.98 36.83
N THR A 398 25.20 12.99 36.00
CA THR A 398 24.71 14.37 36.23
C THR A 398 23.40 14.64 35.51
N ALA A 399 22.65 15.68 35.94
CA ALA A 399 21.40 16.08 35.30
C ALA A 399 21.63 16.82 33.95
N THR A 400 22.81 17.42 33.80
CA THR A 400 23.30 17.96 32.52
C THR A 400 23.70 16.81 31.60
N ALA A 401 23.55 16.98 30.29
CA ALA A 401 24.13 16.04 29.32
C ALA A 401 25.65 15.97 29.49
N GLY A 402 26.17 14.75 29.72
CA GLY A 402 27.60 14.47 29.85
C GLY A 402 27.94 13.15 29.16
N ASN A 403 29.16 13.02 28.64
CA ASN A 403 29.50 12.00 27.65
C ASN A 403 29.75 10.59 28.22
N THR A 404 29.55 10.36 29.53
CA THR A 404 29.71 9.04 30.19
C THR A 404 28.43 8.56 30.86
N CYS A 405 27.79 9.40 31.69
CA CYS A 405 26.43 9.16 32.17
C CYS A 405 25.62 10.44 32.29
N GLN A 406 24.34 10.37 31.91
CA GLN A 406 23.33 11.38 32.19
C GLN A 406 22.18 10.75 32.97
N ARG A 407 21.72 11.44 34.03
CA ARG A 407 20.46 11.15 34.71
C ARG A 407 19.39 12.17 34.35
N CYS A 408 18.13 11.77 34.42
CA CYS A 408 16.99 12.65 34.19
C CYS A 408 15.77 12.21 35.03
N SER A 409 14.83 13.13 35.23
CA SER A 409 13.74 13.00 36.21
C SER A 409 12.38 13.41 35.65
N THR A 410 12.14 13.12 34.37
CA THR A 410 10.84 13.25 33.69
C THR A 410 10.48 11.92 33.01
N ASN A 411 9.20 11.70 32.67
CA ASN A 411 8.77 10.39 32.17
C ASN A 411 9.47 10.03 30.85
N ARG A 412 9.99 8.81 30.74
CA ARG A 412 10.67 8.25 29.56
C ARG A 412 11.82 9.13 29.03
N CYS A 413 12.41 9.96 29.88
CA CYS A 413 13.40 10.97 29.49
C CYS A 413 14.70 10.39 28.90
N ASN A 414 14.97 9.12 29.15
CA ASN A 414 16.19 8.42 28.71
C ASN A 414 16.03 7.67 27.37
N VAL A 415 15.07 8.05 26.51
CA VAL A 415 14.90 7.48 25.15
C VAL A 415 15.77 8.13 24.06
N ALA A 416 16.38 9.29 24.31
CA ALA A 416 17.19 10.00 23.31
C ALA A 416 18.50 9.28 22.95
N ASN A 417 19.12 9.66 21.82
CA ASN A 417 20.50 9.27 21.52
C ASN A 417 21.44 9.68 22.68
N PHE A 418 22.39 8.81 23.01
CA PHE A 418 23.34 9.06 24.09
C PHE A 418 24.70 8.37 23.84
N PRO A 419 25.84 9.02 24.08
CA PRO A 419 26.02 10.47 24.20
C PRO A 419 25.46 11.25 23.00
N ALA A 420 25.19 12.53 23.17
CA ALA A 420 24.57 13.37 22.13
C ALA A 420 25.44 13.48 20.86
N ASP A 421 26.77 13.36 21.03
CA ASP A 421 27.80 13.33 20.00
C ASP A 421 28.09 11.92 19.43
N ARG A 422 27.30 10.90 19.79
CA ARG A 422 27.40 9.58 19.14
C ARG A 422 27.13 9.72 17.64
N LEU A 423 28.13 9.33 16.86
CA LEU A 423 28.13 9.36 15.40
C LEU A 423 27.01 8.46 14.83
N GLN A 424 26.36 8.93 13.76
CA GLN A 424 25.58 8.06 12.86
C GLN A 424 26.41 7.78 11.61
N CYS A 425 26.30 6.56 11.11
CA CYS A 425 26.92 6.13 9.87
C CYS A 425 25.89 5.32 9.07
N TYR A 426 26.08 5.25 7.77
CA TYR A 426 25.44 4.19 7.01
C TYR A 426 26.04 2.85 7.44
N ARG A 427 25.18 1.85 7.60
CA ARG A 427 25.51 0.51 8.05
C ARG A 427 24.93 -0.52 7.09
N CYS A 428 25.77 -1.46 6.71
CA CYS A 428 25.45 -2.66 5.93
C CYS A 428 26.62 -3.64 6.09
N VAL A 429 26.31 -4.87 6.54
CA VAL A 429 27.28 -5.94 6.79
C VAL A 429 27.11 -7.14 5.84
N SER A 430 26.20 -7.01 4.86
CA SER A 430 25.85 -8.04 3.88
C SER A 430 26.22 -7.53 2.49
N PRO A 431 27.42 -7.86 1.96
CA PRO A 431 27.85 -7.40 0.63
C PRO A 431 26.97 -7.98 -0.50
N PRO A 432 26.79 -7.25 -1.61
CA PRO A 432 27.31 -5.90 -1.88
C PRO A 432 26.44 -4.81 -1.26
N CYS A 433 27.05 -3.87 -0.56
CA CYS A 433 26.36 -2.80 0.19
C CYS A 433 25.91 -1.62 -0.70
N ILE A 434 25.30 -1.96 -1.84
CA ILE A 434 24.74 -1.05 -2.86
C ILE A 434 23.21 -1.07 -2.89
N SER A 435 22.58 -1.99 -2.14
CA SER A 435 21.13 -2.10 -1.99
C SER A 435 20.56 -1.05 -1.04
N HIS A 436 19.56 -0.28 -1.50
CA HIS A 436 18.81 0.64 -0.65
C HIS A 436 17.92 -0.04 0.42
N GLN A 437 17.78 -1.38 0.41
CA GLN A 437 17.06 -2.11 1.47
C GLN A 437 17.97 -2.53 2.62
N ASP A 438 19.24 -2.81 2.35
CA ASP A 438 20.20 -3.34 3.34
C ASP A 438 21.09 -2.23 3.95
N VAL A 439 21.18 -1.07 3.28
CA VAL A 439 21.88 0.11 3.78
C VAL A 439 20.95 0.95 4.66
N ARG A 440 21.35 1.20 5.91
CA ARG A 440 20.59 1.98 6.90
C ARG A 440 21.46 3.02 7.60
N LEU A 441 20.97 4.24 7.76
CA LEU A 441 21.63 5.27 8.57
C LEU A 441 21.28 5.03 10.05
N GLU A 442 22.25 4.58 10.84
CA GLU A 442 22.07 4.21 12.25
C GLU A 442 23.14 4.89 13.13
N TYR A 443 22.83 5.08 14.42
CA TYR A 443 23.85 5.40 15.42
C TYR A 443 24.81 4.21 15.61
N CYS A 444 26.10 4.48 15.82
CA CYS A 444 27.09 3.42 16.07
C CYS A 444 26.71 2.57 17.29
N PRO A 445 26.69 1.21 17.20
CA PRO A 445 26.33 0.34 18.33
C PRO A 445 27.26 0.52 19.54
N GLU A 446 28.57 0.44 19.31
CA GLU A 446 29.58 0.73 20.33
C GLU A 446 29.93 2.23 20.31
N TYR A 447 30.09 2.83 21.49
CA TYR A 447 30.50 4.22 21.57
C TYR A 447 32.02 4.36 21.64
N ARG A 448 32.56 5.23 20.79
CA ARG A 448 33.94 5.70 20.84
C ARG A 448 33.96 7.21 20.66
N ALA A 449 34.61 7.93 21.58
CA ALA A 449 34.84 9.37 21.41
C ALA A 449 35.76 9.58 20.20
N GLY A 450 35.34 10.43 19.25
CA GLY A 450 36.04 10.60 17.98
C GLY A 450 36.03 9.34 17.11
N ASP A 451 34.93 8.58 17.09
CA ASP A 451 34.75 7.49 16.13
C ASP A 451 34.76 8.00 14.68
N SER A 452 34.75 7.09 13.72
CA SER A 452 34.63 7.44 12.31
C SER A 452 33.82 6.40 11.57
N CYS A 453 32.98 6.86 10.65
CA CYS A 453 32.30 5.98 9.71
C CYS A 453 33.33 5.30 8.83
N LEU A 454 33.08 4.04 8.56
CA LEU A 454 33.93 3.14 7.80
C LEU A 454 33.24 2.80 6.48
N LEU A 455 34.06 2.67 5.44
CA LEU A 455 33.66 2.15 4.16
C LEU A 455 34.74 1.19 3.67
N GLU A 456 34.38 -0.05 3.34
CA GLU A 456 35.29 -1.06 2.78
C GLU A 456 34.91 -1.38 1.32
N SER A 457 35.88 -1.29 0.42
CA SER A 457 35.73 -1.75 -0.98
C SER A 457 36.68 -2.89 -1.32
N ASP A 458 36.37 -3.64 -2.38
CA ASP A 458 37.29 -4.61 -2.97
C ASP A 458 38.30 -3.96 -3.95
N SER A 459 39.08 -4.78 -4.64
CA SER A 459 40.09 -4.34 -5.62
C SER A 459 39.54 -3.83 -6.96
N ILE A 460 38.24 -3.97 -7.23
CA ILE A 460 37.54 -3.41 -8.41
C ILE A 460 36.59 -2.26 -8.04
N GLY A 461 36.53 -1.89 -6.76
CA GLY A 461 35.69 -0.80 -6.24
C GLY A 461 34.28 -1.22 -5.82
N GLN A 462 33.96 -2.51 -5.78
CA GLN A 462 32.69 -2.98 -5.23
C GLN A 462 32.65 -2.70 -3.73
N LEU A 463 31.55 -2.10 -3.26
CA LEU A 463 31.33 -1.73 -1.87
C LEU A 463 30.94 -2.95 -1.03
N LEU A 464 31.82 -3.38 -0.12
CA LEU A 464 31.69 -4.60 0.68
C LEU A 464 31.04 -4.37 2.04
N ARG A 465 31.35 -3.26 2.71
CA ARG A 465 30.83 -2.94 4.04
C ARG A 465 30.67 -1.44 4.25
N LEU A 466 29.58 -1.07 4.91
CA LEU A 466 29.39 0.23 5.55
C LEU A 466 29.21 -0.02 7.04
N ASP A 467 29.95 0.68 7.91
CA ASP A 467 29.80 0.50 9.36
C ASP A 467 30.39 1.69 10.14
N CYS A 468 30.42 1.60 11.46
CA CYS A 468 31.29 2.43 12.29
C CYS A 468 32.63 1.72 12.55
N ARG A 469 33.74 2.48 12.60
CA ARG A 469 35.08 1.94 12.91
C ARG A 469 35.14 1.29 14.30
N SER A 470 34.34 1.75 15.26
CA SER A 470 34.11 1.10 16.56
C SER A 470 33.54 -0.31 16.49
N SER A 471 32.84 -0.67 15.41
CA SER A 471 32.10 -1.93 15.28
C SER A 471 32.92 -3.05 14.61
N LEU A 472 34.21 -2.82 14.36
CA LEU A 472 35.16 -3.81 13.85
C LEU A 472 36.19 -4.19 14.92
N THR A 473 36.55 -5.47 14.95
CA THR A 473 37.72 -5.96 15.67
C THR A 473 39.02 -5.45 15.04
N GLU A 474 40.12 -5.47 15.81
CA GLU A 474 41.46 -5.13 15.31
C GLU A 474 41.89 -6.04 14.15
N ALA A 475 41.39 -7.28 14.09
CA ALA A 475 41.66 -8.22 13.00
C ALA A 475 40.96 -7.82 11.69
N GLU A 476 39.66 -7.51 11.73
CA GLU A 476 38.92 -6.99 10.56
C GLU A 476 39.53 -5.67 10.08
N LEU A 477 39.83 -4.77 11.02
CA LEU A 477 40.39 -3.45 10.73
C LEU A 477 41.79 -3.54 10.09
N SER A 478 42.60 -4.54 10.51
CA SER A 478 43.90 -4.84 9.90
C SER A 478 43.75 -5.47 8.51
N ALA A 479 42.81 -6.39 8.33
CA ALA A 479 42.49 -7.02 7.04
C ALA A 479 41.95 -6.00 6.00
N CYS A 480 41.43 -4.87 6.46
CA CYS A 480 40.96 -3.78 5.62
C CYS A 480 42.04 -2.74 5.23
N THR A 481 43.31 -2.99 5.55
CA THR A 481 44.42 -2.08 5.19
C THR A 481 44.47 -1.83 3.68
N GLY A 482 44.35 -0.56 3.26
CA GLY A 482 44.31 -0.16 1.85
C GLY A 482 42.96 -0.37 1.14
N ARG A 483 41.98 -1.00 1.80
CA ARG A 483 40.61 -1.24 1.31
C ARG A 483 39.55 -0.42 2.06
N CYS A 484 39.86 0.00 3.28
CA CYS A 484 38.99 0.87 4.07
C CYS A 484 39.30 2.36 3.89
N GLN A 485 38.24 3.14 3.71
CA GLN A 485 38.22 4.59 3.91
C GLN A 485 37.51 4.92 5.23
N THR A 486 37.86 6.06 5.85
CA THR A 486 37.23 6.54 7.09
C THR A 486 37.01 8.04 7.08
N CYS A 487 35.88 8.48 7.64
CA CYS A 487 35.51 9.88 7.77
C CYS A 487 34.72 10.11 9.09
N SER A 488 34.65 11.34 9.58
CA SER A 488 34.26 11.61 10.99
C SER A 488 33.03 12.51 11.17
N THR A 489 32.21 12.70 10.13
CA THR A 489 30.95 13.45 10.19
C THR A 489 29.74 12.52 10.03
N SER A 490 28.57 12.93 10.54
CA SER A 490 27.37 12.09 10.50
C SER A 490 26.99 11.69 9.07
N GLY A 491 26.78 10.39 8.83
CA GLY A 491 26.45 9.82 7.52
C GLY A 491 27.54 9.95 6.45
N CYS A 492 28.78 10.31 6.80
CA CYS A 492 29.81 10.65 5.80
C CYS A 492 30.29 9.47 4.92
N ASN A 493 30.02 8.23 5.32
CA ASN A 493 30.24 7.05 4.48
C ASN A 493 29.06 6.78 3.53
N ASP A 494 28.36 7.83 3.11
CA ASP A 494 27.24 7.73 2.17
C ASP A 494 27.70 7.10 0.86
N PRO A 495 27.15 5.95 0.44
CA PRO A 495 27.55 5.28 -0.79
C PRO A 495 27.33 6.14 -2.05
N GLN A 496 26.47 7.16 -1.99
CA GLN A 496 26.26 8.10 -3.10
C GLN A 496 27.46 9.06 -3.30
N THR A 497 28.26 9.31 -2.25
CA THR A 497 29.32 10.34 -2.27
C THR A 497 30.65 9.90 -2.87
N LEU A 498 30.89 8.58 -3.03
CA LEU A 498 32.17 8.01 -3.51
C LEU A 498 32.53 8.27 -4.98
N GLY A 499 31.87 9.23 -5.64
CA GLY A 499 32.01 9.42 -7.09
C GLY A 499 31.12 8.48 -7.88
N THR A 500 29.87 8.29 -7.42
CA THR A 500 28.71 7.81 -8.19
C THR A 500 28.95 6.61 -9.10
N SER A 501 28.47 5.44 -8.68
CA SER A 501 27.94 4.48 -9.64
C SER A 501 26.80 5.15 -10.40
N GLY A 502 27.12 5.66 -11.60
CA GLY A 502 26.47 6.83 -12.19
C GLY A 502 24.98 6.62 -12.40
N SER A 503 24.16 7.16 -11.49
CA SER A 503 22.77 6.75 -11.35
C SER A 503 21.93 7.07 -12.59
N CYS A 504 21.02 6.16 -12.86
CA CYS A 504 20.11 6.21 -13.99
C CYS A 504 18.70 5.97 -13.45
N VAL A 505 17.67 6.43 -14.15
CA VAL A 505 16.34 5.86 -13.91
C VAL A 505 16.37 4.41 -14.40
N GLN A 506 16.26 3.47 -13.46
CA GLN A 506 16.28 2.04 -13.71
C GLN A 506 14.85 1.52 -13.65
N CYS A 507 14.29 1.09 -14.78
CA CYS A 507 12.90 0.68 -14.85
C CYS A 507 12.57 -0.12 -16.12
N ARG A 508 11.40 -0.76 -16.09
CA ARG A 508 10.73 -1.40 -17.23
C ARG A 508 9.31 -0.87 -17.31
N SER A 509 8.80 -0.52 -18.49
CA SER A 509 7.41 -0.06 -18.65
C SER A 509 6.37 -1.16 -18.44
N SER A 510 6.81 -2.43 -18.38
CA SER A 510 6.01 -3.58 -17.95
C SER A 510 6.02 -3.82 -16.43
N LEU A 511 6.85 -3.09 -15.67
CA LEU A 511 6.92 -3.16 -14.20
C LEU A 511 6.50 -1.84 -13.54
N ASN A 512 6.69 -0.72 -14.23
CA ASN A 512 6.33 0.62 -13.77
C ASN A 512 5.92 1.46 -14.99
N SER A 513 4.64 1.81 -15.11
CA SER A 513 4.09 2.53 -16.28
C SER A 513 4.71 3.92 -16.49
N LEU A 514 5.15 4.58 -15.41
CA LEU A 514 5.87 5.86 -15.47
C LEU A 514 7.16 5.73 -16.30
N CYS A 515 7.74 4.53 -16.41
CA CYS A 515 8.97 4.29 -17.15
C CYS A 515 8.86 4.72 -18.63
N ARG A 516 7.73 4.52 -19.30
CA ARG A 516 7.55 5.02 -20.68
C ARG A 516 7.22 6.51 -20.68
N ALA A 517 6.14 6.89 -19.99
CA ALA A 517 5.49 8.20 -20.17
C ALA A 517 6.00 9.33 -19.24
N GLN A 518 6.50 9.00 -18.05
CA GLN A 518 6.74 9.97 -16.96
C GLN A 518 8.02 9.64 -16.18
N ALA A 519 9.10 9.23 -16.85
CA ALA A 519 10.31 8.73 -16.19
C ALA A 519 10.98 9.74 -15.24
N LEU A 520 10.72 11.05 -15.40
CA LEU A 520 11.09 12.12 -14.46
C LEU A 520 10.50 11.96 -13.04
N GLN A 521 9.45 11.15 -12.87
CA GLN A 521 8.81 10.85 -11.58
C GLN A 521 9.46 9.64 -10.87
N ILE A 522 10.32 8.88 -11.55
CA ILE A 522 11.00 7.71 -10.97
C ILE A 522 12.30 8.16 -10.30
N ALA A 523 12.52 7.71 -9.06
CA ALA A 523 13.79 7.93 -8.36
C ALA A 523 14.94 7.21 -9.11
N PRO A 524 16.07 7.89 -9.41
CA PRO A 524 17.22 7.25 -10.04
C PRO A 524 17.94 6.32 -9.06
N GLU A 525 18.36 5.14 -9.54
CA GLU A 525 19.08 4.15 -8.73
C GLU A 525 20.56 4.07 -9.14
N PRO A 526 21.50 3.82 -8.19
CA PRO A 526 22.90 3.55 -8.50
C PRO A 526 23.06 2.28 -9.35
N CYS A 527 24.02 2.28 -10.28
CA CYS A 527 24.32 1.11 -11.10
C CYS A 527 25.05 0.02 -10.30
N ASN A 528 25.13 -1.19 -10.86
CA ASN A 528 25.94 -2.27 -10.30
C ASN A 528 27.45 -2.01 -10.47
N ASN A 529 27.85 -1.27 -11.51
CA ASN A 529 29.26 -0.96 -11.79
C ASN A 529 29.59 0.53 -11.51
N PRO A 530 30.50 0.84 -10.55
CA PRO A 530 30.88 2.22 -10.23
C PRO A 530 31.51 2.99 -11.39
N ALA A 531 32.06 2.31 -12.40
CA ALA A 531 32.61 2.93 -13.60
C ALA A 531 31.53 3.35 -14.63
N ASN A 532 30.23 3.15 -14.36
CA ASN A 532 29.19 3.51 -15.32
C ASN A 532 29.20 5.02 -15.64
N ALA A 533 29.33 5.33 -16.92
CA ALA A 533 29.36 6.71 -17.43
C ALA A 533 28.13 7.09 -18.27
N GLN A 534 27.23 6.14 -18.55
CA GLN A 534 26.16 6.28 -19.53
C GLN A 534 24.86 5.63 -19.05
N CYS A 535 23.74 6.27 -19.33
CA CYS A 535 22.40 5.68 -19.12
C CYS A 535 21.76 5.36 -20.47
N TYR A 536 20.94 4.31 -20.51
CA TYR A 536 20.16 3.94 -21.69
C TYR A 536 18.65 4.11 -21.48
N SER A 537 17.93 4.31 -22.58
CA SER A 537 16.49 4.05 -22.75
C SER A 537 16.33 3.24 -24.02
N ARG A 538 15.78 2.03 -23.96
CA ARG A 538 15.67 1.11 -25.10
C ARG A 538 14.27 0.52 -25.22
N LEU A 539 13.95 -0.01 -26.39
CA LEU A 539 12.75 -0.79 -26.65
C LEU A 539 13.15 -2.25 -26.84
N VAL A 540 12.62 -3.14 -26.00
CA VAL A 540 12.69 -4.59 -26.16
C VAL A 540 11.26 -5.10 -26.25
N ASP A 541 10.88 -5.68 -27.39
CA ASP A 541 9.57 -6.30 -27.61
C ASP A 541 8.37 -5.40 -27.23
N GLY A 542 8.47 -4.11 -27.57
CA GLY A 542 7.45 -3.08 -27.25
C GLY A 542 7.56 -2.47 -25.84
N VAL A 543 8.36 -3.06 -24.94
CA VAL A 543 8.61 -2.56 -23.58
C VAL A 543 9.73 -1.52 -23.60
N THR A 544 9.48 -0.35 -23.01
CA THR A 544 10.52 0.62 -22.71
C THR A 544 11.30 0.17 -21.48
N GLU A 545 12.60 -0.06 -21.65
CA GLU A 545 13.52 -0.36 -20.56
C GLU A 545 14.51 0.80 -20.40
N ARG A 546 14.86 1.13 -19.16
CA ARG A 546 15.83 2.18 -18.84
C ARG A 546 16.77 1.69 -17.76
N GLY A 547 18.03 2.11 -17.82
CA GLY A 547 19.00 1.82 -16.77
C GLY A 547 20.44 2.11 -17.17
N CYS A 548 21.36 1.40 -16.53
CA CYS A 548 22.80 1.61 -16.64
C CYS A 548 23.42 0.86 -17.83
N MET A 549 24.23 1.56 -18.64
CA MET A 549 24.86 0.95 -19.82
C MET A 549 25.83 -0.18 -19.43
N SER A 550 26.54 -0.03 -18.31
CA SER A 550 27.42 -1.05 -17.74
C SER A 550 26.73 -2.38 -17.41
N ASP A 551 25.43 -2.34 -17.12
CA ASP A 551 24.69 -3.46 -16.53
C ASP A 551 23.94 -4.27 -17.60
N LEU A 552 23.98 -3.80 -18.87
CA LEU A 552 23.58 -4.56 -20.04
C LEU A 552 24.63 -5.63 -20.39
N ALA A 553 24.18 -6.79 -20.86
CA ALA A 553 25.07 -7.79 -21.48
C ALA A 553 25.79 -7.20 -22.72
N ALA A 554 27.00 -7.67 -23.02
CA ALA A 554 27.86 -7.11 -24.07
C ALA A 554 27.22 -7.00 -25.48
N THR A 555 26.32 -7.93 -25.82
CA THR A 555 25.51 -7.88 -27.06
C THR A 555 24.52 -6.71 -27.06
N ALA A 556 23.82 -6.50 -25.94
CA ALA A 556 22.89 -5.39 -25.75
C ALA A 556 23.62 -4.03 -25.68
N GLN A 557 24.79 -3.96 -25.04
CA GLN A 557 25.67 -2.78 -25.10
C GLN A 557 26.04 -2.46 -26.56
N SER A 558 26.39 -3.46 -27.35
CA SER A 558 26.78 -3.32 -28.76
C SER A 558 25.61 -2.95 -29.70
N ALA A 559 24.36 -3.24 -29.32
CA ALA A 559 23.17 -2.74 -30.00
C ALA A 559 22.88 -1.29 -29.61
N CYS A 560 22.89 -0.98 -28.30
CA CYS A 560 22.65 0.36 -27.78
C CYS A 560 23.68 1.40 -28.27
N ALA A 561 24.95 1.02 -28.37
CA ALA A 561 26.00 1.88 -28.92
C ALA A 561 25.82 2.22 -30.41
N ARG A 562 24.98 1.47 -31.14
CA ARG A 562 24.62 1.69 -32.55
C ARG A 562 23.23 2.32 -32.73
N GLY A 563 22.54 2.64 -31.63
CA GLY A 563 21.20 3.24 -31.64
C GLY A 563 20.06 2.28 -31.99
N GLU A 564 20.32 0.96 -32.09
CA GLU A 564 19.30 -0.03 -32.44
C GLU A 564 18.25 -0.14 -31.33
N ASN A 565 17.06 0.41 -31.59
CA ASN A 565 15.97 0.54 -30.61
C ASN A 565 16.45 1.06 -29.24
N CYS A 566 17.41 2.00 -29.24
CA CYS A 566 18.03 2.47 -28.01
C CYS A 566 18.57 3.90 -28.14
N LEU A 567 18.40 4.68 -27.08
CA LEU A 567 18.96 6.00 -26.86
C LEU A 567 19.93 5.92 -25.67
N VAL A 568 21.21 6.18 -25.91
CA VAL A 568 22.24 6.25 -24.86
C VAL A 568 22.62 7.71 -24.63
N CYS A 569 22.83 8.09 -23.36
CA CYS A 569 23.15 9.46 -22.98
C CYS A 569 24.23 9.52 -21.88
N ASN A 570 25.06 10.56 -21.93
CA ASN A 570 26.36 10.62 -21.24
C ASN A 570 26.36 11.63 -20.07
N SER A 571 25.31 11.66 -19.25
CA SER A 571 25.17 12.61 -18.12
C SER A 571 24.64 11.93 -16.86
N ARG A 572 25.55 11.69 -15.91
CA ARG A 572 25.31 11.03 -14.61
C ARG A 572 24.58 11.90 -13.58
N THR A 573 24.39 13.19 -13.87
CA THR A 573 23.87 14.19 -12.90
C THR A 573 22.53 14.80 -13.31
N SER A 574 21.98 14.42 -14.47
CA SER A 574 20.71 14.92 -14.99
C SER A 574 19.69 13.81 -15.24
N ASN A 575 20.00 12.56 -14.87
CA ASN A 575 19.19 11.38 -15.16
C ASN A 575 18.74 11.38 -16.63
N CYS A 576 19.70 11.56 -17.54
CA CYS A 576 19.42 11.93 -18.94
C CYS A 576 18.54 10.91 -19.68
N ASN A 577 18.46 9.68 -19.17
CA ASN A 577 17.54 8.66 -19.63
C ASN A 577 16.10 8.84 -19.12
N THR A 578 15.70 10.03 -18.67
CA THR A 578 14.30 10.37 -18.32
C THR A 578 13.52 11.03 -19.46
N ALA A 579 14.18 11.42 -20.56
CA ALA A 579 13.53 11.96 -21.74
C ALA A 579 12.45 11.00 -22.30
N GLN A 580 11.43 11.52 -22.98
CA GLN A 580 10.40 10.68 -23.60
C GLN A 580 11.07 9.62 -24.49
N TYR A 581 10.81 8.36 -24.18
CA TYR A 581 11.28 7.24 -24.98
C TYR A 581 10.13 6.22 -25.11
N PRO A 582 9.79 5.75 -26.32
CA PRO A 582 10.38 6.13 -27.61
C PRO A 582 10.17 7.60 -27.98
N VAL A 583 11.03 8.13 -28.85
CA VAL A 583 10.99 9.55 -29.26
C VAL A 583 9.89 9.73 -30.32
N ALA A 584 8.99 10.70 -30.09
CA ALA A 584 7.91 11.07 -31.00
C ALA A 584 7.09 9.86 -31.55
N PRO A 585 6.44 9.07 -30.67
CA PRO A 585 5.62 7.93 -31.08
C PRO A 585 4.50 8.33 -32.04
N LEU A 586 4.26 7.51 -33.05
CA LEU A 586 3.21 7.76 -34.03
C LEU A 586 1.84 7.60 -33.38
N GLY A 587 0.99 8.63 -33.51
CA GLY A 587 -0.42 8.56 -33.16
C GLY A 587 -1.31 8.57 -34.40
N CYS A 588 -2.34 7.73 -34.41
CA CYS A 588 -3.30 7.64 -35.51
C CYS A 588 -4.72 7.69 -34.95
N PHE A 589 -5.65 8.26 -35.71
CA PHE A 589 -7.07 8.05 -35.44
C PHE A 589 -7.38 6.58 -35.69
N GLN A 590 -8.15 5.96 -34.79
CA GLN A 590 -8.37 4.52 -34.72
C GLN A 590 -9.88 4.30 -34.50
N CYS A 591 -10.55 3.69 -35.48
CA CYS A 591 -11.99 3.40 -35.44
C CYS A 591 -12.44 2.50 -36.60
N ASP A 592 -13.60 1.86 -36.48
CA ASP A 592 -14.35 1.21 -37.57
C ASP A 592 -15.80 1.73 -37.56
N SER A 593 -16.29 2.27 -38.69
CA SER A 593 -17.64 2.83 -38.76
C SER A 593 -18.78 1.83 -38.55
N ARG A 594 -18.49 0.53 -38.51
CA ARG A 594 -19.45 -0.55 -38.24
C ARG A 594 -19.68 -0.76 -36.74
N THR A 595 -18.67 -0.50 -35.91
CA THR A 595 -18.74 -0.62 -34.44
C THR A 595 -18.92 0.74 -33.78
N ASP A 596 -18.19 1.75 -34.26
CA ASP A 596 -18.06 3.06 -33.63
C ASP A 596 -18.98 4.11 -34.30
N GLY A 597 -19.77 3.65 -35.29
CA GLY A 597 -20.75 4.44 -36.02
C GLY A 597 -20.17 5.43 -37.04
N ASP A 598 -21.08 6.22 -37.64
CA ASP A 598 -20.75 7.11 -38.76
C ASP A 598 -19.76 8.23 -38.41
N GLY A 599 -19.49 8.48 -37.12
CA GLY A 599 -18.43 9.37 -36.66
C GLY A 599 -17.05 9.00 -37.21
N CYS A 600 -16.78 7.71 -37.43
CA CYS A 600 -15.52 7.27 -38.06
C CYS A 600 -15.43 7.66 -39.55
N ARG A 601 -16.56 7.78 -40.26
CA ARG A 601 -16.62 8.24 -41.66
C ARG A 601 -16.32 9.74 -41.80
N ALA A 602 -16.68 10.53 -40.79
CA ALA A 602 -16.49 11.98 -40.75
C ALA A 602 -15.00 12.41 -40.73
N ALA A 603 -14.73 13.70 -40.92
CA ALA A 603 -13.39 14.27 -40.72
C ALA A 603 -13.04 14.28 -39.22
N GLN A 604 -11.87 13.77 -38.86
CA GLN A 604 -11.46 13.58 -37.48
C GLN A 604 -10.87 14.85 -36.86
N THR A 605 -11.14 15.07 -35.57
CA THR A 605 -10.78 16.26 -34.80
C THR A 605 -10.26 15.88 -33.41
N GLY A 606 -9.35 16.69 -32.86
CA GLY A 606 -8.66 16.38 -31.60
C GLY A 606 -7.27 15.78 -31.82
N THR A 607 -6.71 15.19 -30.78
CA THR A 607 -5.40 14.53 -30.80
C THR A 607 -5.57 13.05 -31.14
N ALA A 608 -4.75 12.54 -32.05
CA ALA A 608 -4.71 11.12 -32.38
C ALA A 608 -3.98 10.33 -31.28
N ALA A 609 -4.56 9.22 -30.82
CA ALA A 609 -3.94 8.34 -29.83
C ALA A 609 -2.71 7.62 -30.41
N GLU A 610 -1.70 7.36 -29.57
CA GLU A 610 -0.53 6.54 -29.94
C GLU A 610 -0.96 5.17 -30.51
N CYS A 611 -0.14 4.60 -31.38
CA CYS A 611 -0.35 3.23 -31.85
C CYS A 611 -0.27 2.22 -30.69
N PRO A 612 -1.18 1.21 -30.62
CA PRO A 612 -1.29 0.33 -29.46
C PRO A 612 0.02 -0.42 -29.16
N THR A 613 0.67 -0.90 -30.22
CA THR A 613 2.08 -1.33 -30.20
C THR A 613 2.94 -0.21 -30.78
N TYR A 614 4.00 0.19 -30.08
CA TYR A 614 5.02 1.03 -30.69
C TYR A 614 5.97 0.16 -31.53
N ASP A 615 6.05 0.50 -32.81
CA ASP A 615 6.98 -0.03 -33.81
C ASP A 615 7.39 1.14 -34.72
N THR A 616 8.64 1.18 -35.18
CA THR A 616 9.16 2.22 -36.08
C THR A 616 8.65 2.09 -37.51
N ALA A 617 8.13 0.93 -37.90
CA ALA A 617 7.46 0.67 -39.18
C ALA A 617 5.96 1.03 -39.19
N ASN A 618 5.39 1.49 -38.06
CA ASN A 618 3.99 1.89 -37.97
C ASN A 618 3.61 3.00 -38.96
N LYS A 619 2.41 2.89 -39.51
CA LYS A 619 1.81 3.84 -40.45
C LYS A 619 0.34 4.04 -40.08
N CYS A 620 -0.18 5.24 -40.28
CA CYS A 620 -1.61 5.50 -40.12
C CYS A 620 -2.35 5.21 -41.42
N TYR A 621 -3.45 4.48 -41.33
CA TYR A 621 -4.32 4.10 -42.43
C TYR A 621 -5.68 4.81 -42.36
N THR A 622 -6.29 5.07 -43.52
CA THR A 622 -7.75 5.19 -43.67
C THR A 622 -8.18 4.34 -44.86
N ILE A 623 -9.02 3.34 -44.60
CA ILE A 623 -9.49 2.33 -45.54
C ILE A 623 -11.00 2.53 -45.70
N VAL A 624 -11.49 2.63 -46.92
CA VAL A 624 -12.93 2.80 -47.23
C VAL A 624 -13.40 1.63 -48.09
N GLN A 625 -14.18 0.72 -47.51
CA GLN A 625 -14.74 -0.45 -48.16
C GLN A 625 -15.79 -0.06 -49.22
N SER A 626 -16.13 -1.00 -50.13
CA SER A 626 -17.03 -0.74 -51.27
C SER A 626 -18.49 -0.45 -50.90
N ASN A 627 -18.90 -0.76 -49.67
CA ASN A 627 -20.17 -0.34 -49.08
C ASN A 627 -20.10 1.03 -48.37
N GLY A 628 -18.94 1.69 -48.38
CA GLY A 628 -18.64 2.96 -47.73
C GLY A 628 -18.10 2.87 -46.30
N ASP A 629 -17.96 1.66 -45.73
CA ASP A 629 -17.47 1.48 -44.35
C ASP A 629 -16.01 1.90 -44.22
N THR A 630 -15.73 2.71 -43.20
CA THR A 630 -14.45 3.40 -43.01
C THR A 630 -13.75 2.83 -41.79
N VAL A 631 -12.53 2.32 -41.99
CA VAL A 631 -11.64 1.86 -40.92
C VAL A 631 -10.41 2.76 -40.88
N ARG A 632 -10.08 3.27 -39.70
CA ARG A 632 -8.84 3.99 -39.41
C ARG A 632 -8.04 3.18 -38.41
N LYS A 633 -6.75 2.97 -38.65
CA LYS A 633 -5.89 2.21 -37.74
C LYS A 633 -4.40 2.54 -37.88
N CYS A 634 -3.62 2.11 -36.90
CA CYS A 634 -2.19 1.87 -37.09
C CYS A 634 -1.95 0.50 -37.74
N SER A 635 -0.87 0.37 -38.52
CA SER A 635 -0.29 -0.93 -38.86
C SER A 635 1.16 -0.80 -39.33
N THR A 636 1.95 -1.85 -39.09
CA THR A 636 3.31 -2.01 -39.64
C THR A 636 3.32 -2.63 -41.03
N LEU A 637 2.24 -3.32 -41.42
CA LEU A 637 2.13 -4.11 -42.64
C LEU A 637 2.24 -3.27 -43.93
N ALA A 638 2.41 -3.94 -45.06
CA ALA A 638 2.43 -3.29 -46.37
C ALA A 638 1.05 -2.72 -46.74
N ARG A 639 1.00 -1.69 -47.59
CA ARG A 639 -0.26 -1.02 -47.97
C ARG A 639 -1.20 -1.99 -48.68
N GLU A 640 -0.64 -2.89 -49.47
CA GLU A 640 -1.30 -3.86 -50.32
C GLU A 640 -2.05 -4.91 -49.47
N VAL A 641 -1.49 -5.26 -48.31
CA VAL A 641 -2.09 -6.19 -47.35
C VAL A 641 -3.27 -5.55 -46.62
N GLU A 642 -3.13 -4.27 -46.22
CA GLU A 642 -4.12 -3.60 -45.38
C GLU A 642 -5.24 -2.89 -46.15
N CYS A 643 -4.97 -2.43 -47.37
CA CYS A 643 -5.98 -1.85 -48.24
C CYS A 643 -6.77 -2.93 -49.01
N GLY A 644 -6.12 -4.05 -49.38
CA GLY A 644 -6.75 -5.15 -50.12
C GLY A 644 -7.57 -4.67 -51.33
N THR A 645 -8.88 -4.95 -51.31
CA THR A 645 -9.86 -4.56 -52.34
C THR A 645 -10.74 -3.36 -51.93
N ALA A 646 -10.28 -2.51 -51.01
CA ALA A 646 -10.99 -1.30 -50.61
C ALA A 646 -11.23 -0.34 -51.80
N SER A 647 -12.33 0.42 -51.72
CA SER A 647 -12.72 1.40 -52.75
C SER A 647 -11.98 2.74 -52.66
N GLY A 648 -11.34 3.01 -51.53
CA GLY A 648 -10.40 4.12 -51.30
C GLY A 648 -9.46 3.73 -50.16
N CYS A 649 -8.17 4.05 -50.26
CA CYS A 649 -7.22 3.74 -49.17
C CYS A 649 -5.97 4.62 -49.18
N GLU A 650 -5.82 5.41 -48.12
CA GLU A 650 -4.68 6.32 -47.89
C GLU A 650 -3.83 5.87 -46.70
N VAL A 651 -2.51 6.10 -46.80
CA VAL A 651 -1.49 5.75 -45.81
C VAL A 651 -0.58 6.94 -45.57
N CYS A 652 -0.21 7.20 -44.32
CA CYS A 652 0.63 8.33 -43.95
C CYS A 652 1.45 8.08 -42.66
N LEU A 653 2.52 8.88 -42.46
CA LEU A 653 3.63 8.57 -41.55
C LEU A 653 3.86 9.62 -40.44
N PHE A 654 2.86 10.43 -40.10
CA PHE A 654 2.97 11.48 -39.08
C PHE A 654 1.72 11.57 -38.22
N SER A 655 1.85 12.04 -36.98
CA SER A 655 0.77 11.91 -36.00
C SER A 655 -0.52 12.63 -36.43
N GLY A 656 -1.66 11.94 -36.35
CA GLY A 656 -2.98 12.45 -36.71
C GLY A 656 -3.21 12.71 -38.21
N CYS A 657 -2.36 12.19 -39.10
CA CYS A 657 -2.47 12.42 -40.54
C CYS A 657 -3.74 11.80 -41.17
N ASN A 658 -4.23 10.68 -40.64
CA ASN A 658 -5.32 9.88 -41.20
C ASN A 658 -6.72 10.42 -40.86
N ARG A 659 -6.91 11.74 -41.00
CA ARG A 659 -8.05 12.49 -40.45
C ARG A 659 -9.10 13.00 -41.46
N LYS A 660 -8.92 12.75 -42.76
CA LYS A 660 -9.87 13.19 -43.80
C LYS A 660 -11.25 12.50 -43.66
N VAL A 661 -12.32 13.17 -44.10
CA VAL A 661 -13.64 12.54 -44.33
C VAL A 661 -13.53 11.45 -45.40
N ASN A 662 -14.32 10.38 -45.28
CA ASN A 662 -14.24 9.21 -46.17
C ASN A 662 -14.42 9.56 -47.67
N SER A 663 -15.30 10.50 -48.00
CA SER A 663 -15.52 11.01 -49.36
C SER A 663 -14.34 11.79 -49.96
N ALA A 664 -13.31 12.10 -49.16
CA ALA A 664 -12.06 12.72 -49.59
C ALA A 664 -10.86 11.75 -49.54
N ILE A 665 -11.09 10.46 -49.30
CA ILE A 665 -10.08 9.40 -49.39
C ILE A 665 -10.03 8.91 -50.84
N GLY A 666 -8.94 9.21 -51.55
CA GLY A 666 -8.77 8.79 -52.94
C GLY A 666 -8.21 7.37 -53.08
N ASN A 667 -8.25 6.85 -54.30
CA ASN A 667 -7.29 5.84 -54.78
C ASN A 667 -5.98 6.52 -55.23
N LEU A 668 -5.51 7.49 -54.44
CA LEU A 668 -4.27 8.20 -54.69
C LEU A 668 -3.11 7.43 -54.05
N GLU A 669 -2.15 7.06 -54.89
CA GLU A 669 -0.87 6.50 -54.49
C GLU A 669 0.17 7.63 -54.44
N PRO A 670 0.61 8.08 -53.25
CA PRO A 670 1.68 9.07 -53.14
C PRO A 670 3.03 8.43 -53.53
N PRO A 671 3.99 9.19 -54.06
CA PRO A 671 5.11 8.64 -54.82
C PRO A 671 6.07 7.81 -53.96
N VAL A 672 6.54 6.71 -54.54
CA VAL A 672 7.71 5.96 -54.06
C VAL A 672 8.92 6.88 -54.04
N ARG A 673 9.30 7.39 -52.86
CA ARG A 673 10.66 7.85 -52.62
C ARG A 673 11.49 6.64 -52.21
N THR A 674 12.30 6.19 -53.16
CA THR A 674 13.35 5.19 -52.96
C THR A 674 14.29 5.60 -51.82
N THR A 675 14.71 4.61 -51.04
CA THR A 675 15.72 4.69 -49.97
C THR A 675 16.97 5.48 -50.33
N THR A 676 17.48 6.30 -49.39
CA THR A 676 18.90 6.44 -48.96
C THR A 676 19.12 7.76 -48.20
N PRO A 677 20.19 7.90 -47.39
CA PRO A 677 20.97 6.89 -46.65
C PRO A 677 20.98 7.20 -45.12
N GLY A 678 21.80 6.48 -44.35
CA GLY A 678 22.10 6.82 -42.95
C GLY A 678 22.98 8.07 -42.79
N PRO A 679 23.17 8.58 -41.56
CA PRO A 679 23.89 9.82 -41.31
C PRO A 679 25.40 9.67 -41.53
N THR A 680 25.92 10.27 -42.60
CA THR A 680 27.36 10.51 -42.77
C THR A 680 27.76 11.80 -42.04
N SER A 681 28.64 11.67 -41.04
CA SER A 681 29.36 12.81 -40.48
C SER A 681 30.38 13.35 -41.48
N ASP A 682 30.29 14.62 -41.85
CA ASP A 682 31.47 15.44 -42.19
C ASP A 682 31.14 16.95 -42.18
N ALA A 683 32.17 17.79 -42.29
CA ALA A 683 32.15 19.18 -41.81
C ALA A 683 32.16 20.29 -42.89
N THR A 684 32.02 21.55 -42.42
CA THR A 684 32.37 22.84 -43.08
C THR A 684 31.63 23.32 -44.35
N ALA A 685 30.78 24.35 -44.19
CA ALA A 685 30.61 25.54 -45.06
C ALA A 685 29.58 26.50 -44.38
N VAL A 686 29.91 27.70 -43.88
CA VAL A 686 30.32 28.97 -44.54
C VAL A 686 29.13 29.86 -45.00
N PHE A 687 29.22 31.12 -44.55
CA PHE A 687 28.34 32.30 -44.72
C PHE A 687 27.62 32.49 -46.08
N GLY A 688 26.37 33.01 -46.04
CA GLY A 688 25.54 33.25 -47.23
C GLY A 688 24.40 34.28 -47.07
N SER A 689 24.75 35.53 -46.72
CA SER A 689 23.95 36.77 -46.78
C SER A 689 22.66 36.77 -47.62
N TYR A 690 21.52 37.16 -47.01
CA TYR A 690 20.52 38.04 -47.64
C TYR A 690 20.10 39.16 -46.67
N THR A 691 20.11 40.40 -47.15
CA THR A 691 19.79 41.60 -46.36
C THR A 691 18.73 42.47 -47.05
N ALA A 692 18.06 43.31 -46.24
CA ALA A 692 17.22 44.44 -46.68
C ALA A 692 15.85 44.03 -47.32
N ARG A 693 14.71 44.69 -47.07
CA ARG A 693 14.29 45.86 -46.24
C ARG A 693 12.94 45.49 -45.56
N ILE A 694 12.32 46.22 -44.62
CA ILE A 694 12.11 47.67 -44.43
C ILE A 694 12.13 48.04 -42.93
N VAL A 695 12.41 49.32 -42.65
CA VAL A 695 12.57 49.94 -41.31
C VAL A 695 11.32 50.78 -40.97
N THR A 696 11.23 51.27 -39.72
CA THR A 696 10.18 52.15 -39.12
C THR A 696 9.00 51.40 -38.48
N LEU A 697 8.46 51.81 -37.31
CA LEU A 697 8.57 53.07 -36.53
C LEU A 697 8.48 52.82 -35.01
N LEU A 698 9.07 53.72 -34.20
CA LEU A 698 8.89 53.94 -32.74
C LEU A 698 9.33 52.79 -31.77
N GLY A 699 9.79 53.07 -30.53
CA GLY A 699 10.21 54.37 -29.98
C GLY A 699 9.98 54.52 -28.47
N LEU A 700 11.07 54.52 -27.68
CA LEU A 700 11.20 55.02 -26.29
C LEU A 700 10.32 54.38 -25.19
N TRP A 701 10.97 53.65 -24.26
CA TRP A 701 11.02 54.12 -22.86
C TRP A 701 12.32 53.69 -22.17
N PHE A 702 12.65 54.30 -21.03
CA PHE A 702 14.02 54.38 -20.52
C PHE A 702 14.45 53.25 -19.58
N VAL A 703 15.75 52.94 -19.62
CA VAL A 703 16.49 52.42 -18.46
C VAL A 703 16.98 53.61 -17.64
N GLN A 704 16.61 53.69 -16.37
CA GLN A 704 17.48 54.08 -15.24
C GLN A 704 16.68 54.22 -13.93
N HIS A 705 17.11 53.51 -12.90
CA HIS A 705 17.49 54.14 -11.63
C HIS A 705 18.54 53.28 -10.94
N THR A 706 19.58 53.93 -10.41
CA THR A 706 20.75 53.30 -9.79
C THR A 706 20.96 53.84 -8.38
N VAL A 707 21.06 52.94 -7.40
CA VAL A 707 21.92 53.04 -6.20
C VAL A 707 22.45 51.63 -5.96
#